data_AF-A0A963AF24-F1
#
_entry.id   AF-A0A963AF24-F1
#
_cell.length_a   1.000
_cell.length_b   1.000
_cell.length_c   1.000
_cell.angle_alpha   90.00
_cell.angle_beta   90.00
_cell.angle_gamma   90.00
#
_symmetry.space_group_name_H-M   'P 1'
#
loop_
_entity.id
_entity.type
_entity.pdbx_description
1 polymer ?
#
loop_
_entity_poly.entity_id
_entity_poly.type
_entity_poly.pdbx_seq_one_letter_code
_entity_poly.pdbx_strand_id
1 'polypeptide(L)'
;MVKIYISSTFEDLKEYREAVVQLLKKGGGREILAMEDYLAKDQRPLEKCLDDVAASDVYIGIFAWRYGFIPKQNNPDQKSITELEYRKAKEVAGKAYTFLVKEDVPWPRHFQDDVTREGDSGARIAAFKSELRENSVVNYFSNKAELAGLVTAVVAGWEKKHHAYPEGNAQHGYPSPLTGAIRIVIPSQDTPPNVTLKLTPAQVSGGVVIEFVAEGVRQAEAVVPASHSPPETIEVAEDDILALEYVDGTEQFLTANEMREELASSALVDRAPAASGGAGFGGNILKSLQVLSIDDAYFDGSGKVPRERVLELEHRLRPSPGIFQFADPDKMGDPVDPSAFTKNNGPLLLFMHGPGMRNADTYRDLRNHAVWGTISDTYGDRLLAYEHHTISVSPIANALQIARWVPPESTLHMITHSRAGLVAELLCLPQDGVEASEAIISPLQGALKAENDNARYHALENDIEDLRELLSLRARKRWRVARFLRIACPAKGITTNRLDHYLSLLLNLSTKSKNTHSDGLLKVLTLTVVKHRISFFDLPGLAAQLPSSPLIRILNNPRWESESDLNVVGGRCSSADMMLPVLFAADNLYAEAGDGLVAHSSTKGGLRRRNAVREWYEGRNCSHFGYFENDLVCQHIGEWLTGDDWTLGSKNPVSR
;
A
#
# COMPACT_ATOMS: atom_id res chain seq x y z
N MET A 1 -29.02 -1.08 6.85
CA MET A 1 -28.10 -1.58 7.89
C MET A 1 -28.06 -3.09 7.73
N VAL A 2 -26.87 -3.68 7.56
CA VAL A 2 -26.74 -5.13 7.33
C VAL A 2 -26.94 -5.86 8.64
N LYS A 3 -27.87 -6.81 8.71
CA LYS A 3 -28.14 -7.64 9.89
C LYS A 3 -27.26 -8.88 9.87
N ILE A 4 -26.42 -9.04 10.88
CA ILE A 4 -25.49 -10.17 10.99
C ILE A 4 -25.86 -11.00 12.21
N TYR A 5 -26.17 -12.27 11.99
CA TYR A 5 -26.49 -13.23 13.06
C TYR A 5 -25.29 -14.10 13.40
N ILE A 6 -24.88 -14.15 14.67
CA ILE A 6 -23.73 -14.94 15.13
C ILE A 6 -24.19 -16.14 15.96
N SER A 7 -24.12 -17.32 15.35
CA SER A 7 -24.43 -18.61 15.96
C SER A 7 -23.17 -19.35 16.42
N SER A 8 -23.16 -19.80 17.67
CA SER A 8 -22.19 -20.74 18.22
C SER A 8 -22.67 -21.27 19.57
N THR A 9 -21.99 -22.28 20.11
CA THR A 9 -22.03 -22.54 21.55
C THR A 9 -21.40 -21.36 22.31
N PHE A 10 -21.81 -21.14 23.57
CA PHE A 10 -21.44 -19.94 24.30
C PHE A 10 -20.18 -20.12 25.15
N GLU A 11 -20.24 -20.94 26.21
CA GLU A 11 -19.20 -21.01 27.24
C GLU A 11 -17.79 -21.29 26.68
N ASP A 12 -17.68 -22.18 25.70
CA ASP A 12 -16.40 -22.57 25.10
C ASP A 12 -15.85 -21.56 24.08
N LEU A 13 -16.72 -20.68 23.56
CA LEU A 13 -16.39 -19.71 22.51
C LEU A 13 -16.62 -18.27 22.95
N LYS A 14 -16.84 -18.01 24.23
CA LYS A 14 -17.17 -16.67 24.74
C LYS A 14 -16.17 -15.60 24.30
N GLU A 15 -14.87 -15.85 24.48
CA GLU A 15 -13.81 -14.92 24.07
C GLU A 15 -13.68 -14.77 22.55
N TYR A 16 -14.01 -15.84 21.80
CA TYR A 16 -13.99 -15.86 20.35
C TYR A 16 -15.14 -15.03 19.77
N ARG A 17 -16.35 -15.19 20.34
CA ARG A 17 -17.54 -14.41 20.00
C ARG A 17 -17.33 -12.94 20.32
N GLU A 18 -16.78 -12.63 21.50
CA GLU A 18 -16.50 -11.26 21.91
C GLU A 18 -15.55 -10.57 20.91
N ALA A 19 -14.46 -11.24 20.51
CA ALA A 19 -13.54 -10.71 19.50
C ALA A 19 -14.23 -10.43 18.16
N VAL A 20 -15.08 -11.35 17.69
CA VAL A 20 -15.86 -11.18 16.45
C VAL A 20 -16.85 -10.02 16.57
N VAL A 21 -17.66 -9.97 17.63
CA VAL A 21 -18.66 -8.92 17.86
C VAL A 21 -17.98 -7.54 17.95
N GLN A 22 -16.86 -7.45 18.66
CA GLN A 22 -16.11 -6.19 18.80
C GLN A 22 -15.59 -5.68 17.45
N LEU A 23 -15.02 -6.55 16.61
CA LEU A 23 -14.55 -6.14 15.27
C LEU A 23 -15.72 -5.81 14.33
N LEU A 24 -16.81 -6.57 14.36
CA LEU A 24 -17.97 -6.30 13.51
C LEU A 24 -18.68 -4.99 13.89
N LYS A 25 -18.82 -4.69 15.20
CA LYS A 25 -19.38 -3.42 15.71
C LYS A 25 -18.49 -2.22 15.35
N LYS A 26 -17.15 -2.39 15.34
CA LYS A 26 -16.19 -1.33 14.93
C LYS A 26 -16.33 -0.90 13.46
N GLY A 27 -16.90 -1.74 12.58
CA GLY A 27 -17.08 -1.42 11.16
C GLY A 27 -18.22 -0.48 10.82
N GLY A 28 -19.14 -0.19 11.75
CA GLY A 28 -20.31 0.68 11.52
C GLY A 28 -21.36 0.09 10.56
N GLY A 29 -22.59 0.63 10.56
CA GLY A 29 -23.62 0.29 9.56
C GLY A 29 -24.18 -1.15 9.61
N ARG A 30 -23.88 -1.90 10.67
CA ARG A 30 -24.27 -3.30 10.89
C ARG A 30 -25.05 -3.44 12.18
N GLU A 31 -26.11 -4.24 12.13
CA GLU A 31 -26.87 -4.67 13.31
C GLU A 31 -26.42 -6.09 13.65
N ILE A 32 -25.81 -6.27 14.82
CA ILE A 32 -25.30 -7.58 15.25
C ILE A 32 -26.34 -8.23 16.14
N LEU A 33 -26.87 -9.36 15.69
CA LEU A 33 -27.78 -10.21 16.46
C LEU A 33 -26.94 -11.34 17.08
N ALA A 34 -26.66 -11.19 18.37
CA ALA A 34 -25.85 -12.14 19.13
C ALA A 34 -26.54 -12.48 20.46
N MET A 35 -26.20 -13.64 21.03
CA MET A 35 -26.88 -14.16 22.22
C MET A 35 -26.68 -13.33 23.50
N GLU A 36 -25.70 -12.44 23.49
CA GLU A 36 -25.30 -11.55 24.57
C GLU A 36 -26.23 -10.34 24.72
N ASP A 37 -26.93 -9.98 23.65
CA ASP A 37 -27.78 -8.78 23.60
C ASP A 37 -29.25 -9.09 24.04
N TYR A 38 -29.56 -10.34 24.44
CA TYR A 38 -30.88 -10.68 24.99
C TYR A 38 -30.95 -10.39 26.50
N LEU A 39 -31.88 -9.51 26.89
CA LEU A 39 -32.11 -9.12 28.29
C LEU A 39 -32.38 -10.34 29.18
N ALA A 40 -31.77 -10.34 30.37
CA ALA A 40 -31.87 -11.39 31.37
C ALA A 40 -33.30 -11.52 31.93
N LYS A 41 -34.16 -12.24 31.22
CA LYS A 41 -35.33 -12.98 31.70
C LYS A 41 -35.88 -13.84 30.56
N ASP A 42 -35.99 -15.13 30.85
CA ASP A 42 -36.63 -16.22 30.11
C ASP A 42 -35.85 -16.89 28.96
N GLN A 43 -35.86 -18.23 29.01
CA GLN A 43 -35.19 -19.13 28.06
C GLN A 43 -35.48 -18.75 26.61
N ARG A 44 -34.44 -18.74 25.76
CA ARG A 44 -34.53 -18.51 24.31
C ARG A 44 -35.57 -19.47 23.69
N PRO A 45 -36.76 -19.00 23.26
CA PRO A 45 -37.65 -19.85 22.49
C PRO A 45 -36.95 -20.16 21.17
N LEU A 46 -36.85 -21.44 20.79
CA LEU A 46 -36.22 -21.87 19.54
C LEU A 46 -36.74 -21.05 18.35
N GLU A 47 -38.04 -20.78 18.32
CA GLU A 47 -38.72 -19.99 17.29
C GLU A 47 -38.09 -18.60 17.10
N LYS A 48 -37.79 -17.87 18.19
CA LYS A 48 -37.17 -16.55 18.09
C LYS A 48 -35.76 -16.59 17.48
N CYS A 49 -34.98 -17.62 17.79
CA CYS A 49 -33.63 -17.78 17.19
C CYS A 49 -33.75 -18.00 15.68
N LEU A 50 -34.72 -18.82 15.26
CA LEU A 50 -34.95 -19.11 13.85
C LEU A 50 -35.50 -17.88 13.11
N ASP A 51 -36.35 -17.07 13.74
CA ASP A 51 -36.84 -15.81 13.18
C ASP A 51 -35.72 -14.79 13.01
N ASP A 52 -34.84 -14.64 14.01
CA ASP A 52 -33.68 -13.74 13.94
C ASP A 52 -32.69 -14.20 12.85
N VAL A 53 -32.47 -15.51 12.70
CA VAL A 53 -31.69 -16.07 11.58
C VAL A 53 -32.38 -15.78 10.26
N ALA A 54 -33.70 -15.96 10.15
CA ALA A 54 -34.44 -15.69 8.92
C ALA A 54 -34.35 -14.21 8.53
N ALA A 55 -34.45 -13.30 9.50
CA ALA A 55 -34.40 -11.86 9.32
C ALA A 55 -32.99 -11.27 9.11
N SER A 56 -31.92 -12.05 9.29
CA SER A 56 -30.55 -11.57 9.06
C SER A 56 -30.19 -11.55 7.57
N ASP A 57 -29.26 -10.69 7.18
CA ASP A 57 -28.68 -10.66 5.84
C ASP A 57 -27.50 -11.63 5.73
N VAL A 58 -26.73 -11.77 6.81
CA VAL A 58 -25.57 -12.64 6.91
C VAL A 58 -25.69 -13.55 8.14
N TYR A 59 -25.35 -14.83 7.97
CA TYR A 59 -25.23 -15.81 9.05
C TYR A 59 -23.78 -16.23 9.23
N ILE A 60 -23.29 -16.13 10.47
CA ILE A 60 -21.95 -16.55 10.89
C ILE A 60 -22.10 -17.72 11.88
N GLY A 61 -21.73 -18.92 11.45
CA GLY A 61 -21.71 -20.12 12.29
C GLY A 61 -20.29 -20.46 12.74
N ILE A 62 -20.03 -20.44 14.05
CA ILE A 62 -18.72 -20.76 14.64
C ILE A 62 -18.86 -22.06 15.43
N PHE A 63 -18.10 -23.09 15.06
CA PHE A 63 -18.18 -24.41 15.70
C PHE A 63 -16.81 -24.91 16.15
N ALA A 64 -16.78 -25.42 17.38
CA ALA A 64 -15.60 -26.03 17.99
C ALA A 64 -15.89 -27.50 18.35
N TRP A 65 -15.79 -27.87 19.63
CA TRP A 65 -15.84 -29.25 20.11
C TRP A 65 -17.12 -29.61 20.87
N ARG A 66 -18.08 -28.67 20.95
CA ARG A 66 -19.36 -28.86 21.63
C ARG A 66 -20.51 -28.87 20.65
N TYR A 67 -21.45 -29.80 20.84
CA TYR A 67 -22.66 -29.88 20.03
C TYR A 67 -23.69 -28.81 20.41
N GLY A 68 -23.76 -28.48 21.70
CA GLY A 68 -24.65 -27.46 22.25
C GLY A 68 -26.00 -27.98 22.76
N PHE A 69 -26.86 -27.07 23.18
CA PHE A 69 -28.14 -27.39 23.83
C PHE A 69 -29.19 -27.90 22.84
N ILE A 70 -29.89 -28.98 23.20
CA ILE A 70 -30.97 -29.59 22.42
C ILE A 70 -32.32 -29.18 23.04
N PRO A 71 -33.14 -28.36 22.35
CA PRO A 71 -34.47 -27.97 22.83
C PRO A 71 -35.42 -29.18 22.81
N LYS A 72 -36.27 -29.29 23.84
CA LYS A 72 -37.20 -30.41 24.02
C LYS A 72 -38.51 -30.27 23.24
N GLN A 73 -38.89 -29.05 22.87
CA GLN A 73 -40.16 -28.73 22.18
C GLN A 73 -39.87 -28.43 20.70
N ASN A 74 -40.77 -28.84 19.79
CA ASN A 74 -40.69 -28.59 18.34
C ASN A 74 -39.37 -29.02 17.67
N ASN A 75 -38.76 -30.12 18.14
CA ASN A 75 -37.47 -30.63 17.68
C ASN A 75 -37.46 -32.18 17.57
N PRO A 76 -38.22 -32.76 16.61
CA PRO A 76 -38.38 -34.21 16.47
C PRO A 76 -37.06 -34.93 16.18
N ASP A 77 -36.15 -34.27 15.46
CA ASP A 77 -34.82 -34.82 15.11
C ASP A 77 -33.77 -34.62 16.21
N GLN A 78 -34.16 -34.06 17.36
CA GLN A 78 -33.31 -33.83 18.53
C GLN A 78 -32.00 -33.10 18.23
N LYS A 79 -32.04 -32.09 17.36
CA LYS A 79 -30.87 -31.29 16.94
C LYS A 79 -30.56 -30.18 17.93
N SER A 80 -29.30 -29.74 17.99
CA SER A 80 -28.95 -28.58 18.83
C SER A 80 -29.49 -27.27 18.24
N ILE A 81 -29.65 -26.24 19.07
CA ILE A 81 -30.08 -24.90 18.60
C ILE A 81 -29.16 -24.38 17.49
N THR A 82 -27.85 -24.51 17.66
CA THR A 82 -26.85 -24.05 16.68
C THR A 82 -26.92 -24.84 15.36
N GLU A 83 -27.24 -26.13 15.42
CA GLU A 83 -27.48 -26.95 14.23
C GLU A 83 -28.76 -26.52 13.48
N LEU A 84 -29.83 -26.19 14.22
CA LEU A 84 -31.09 -25.72 13.68
C LEU A 84 -30.96 -24.32 13.05
N GLU A 85 -30.21 -23.42 13.69
CA GLU A 85 -29.87 -22.08 13.16
C GLU A 85 -29.10 -22.19 11.83
N TYR A 86 -28.10 -23.08 11.73
CA TYR A 86 -27.37 -23.31 10.48
C TYR A 86 -28.29 -23.82 9.37
N ARG A 87 -29.18 -24.78 9.67
CA ARG A 87 -30.12 -25.32 8.68
C ARG A 87 -31.07 -24.26 8.16
N LYS A 88 -31.59 -23.41 9.04
CA LYS A 88 -32.42 -22.27 8.68
C LYS A 88 -31.67 -21.28 7.78
N ALA A 89 -30.40 -20.99 8.08
CA ALA A 89 -29.59 -20.12 7.24
C ALA A 89 -29.30 -20.69 5.83
N LYS A 90 -29.16 -22.02 5.71
CA LYS A 90 -28.91 -22.71 4.43
C LYS A 90 -30.13 -22.75 3.51
N GLU A 91 -31.34 -22.45 3.99
CA GLU A 91 -32.51 -22.28 3.13
C GLU A 91 -32.34 -21.11 2.14
N VAL A 92 -31.43 -20.16 2.42
CA VAL A 92 -31.10 -19.03 1.54
C VAL A 92 -29.66 -19.16 1.02
N ALA A 93 -29.51 -19.30 -0.30
CA ALA A 93 -28.20 -19.45 -0.93
C ALA A 93 -27.29 -18.22 -0.68
N GLY A 94 -26.04 -18.46 -0.28
CA GLY A 94 -25.04 -17.40 -0.08
C GLY A 94 -25.11 -16.63 1.24
N LYS A 95 -26.04 -16.99 2.13
CA LYS A 95 -26.23 -16.35 3.44
C LYS A 95 -25.31 -16.91 4.54
N ALA A 96 -24.97 -18.19 4.48
CA ALA A 96 -24.32 -18.91 5.56
C ALA A 96 -22.80 -19.04 5.38
N TYR A 97 -22.04 -18.46 6.32
CA TYR A 97 -20.59 -18.58 6.41
C TYR A 97 -20.18 -19.36 7.66
N THR A 98 -19.36 -20.40 7.47
CA THR A 98 -19.04 -21.38 8.51
C THR A 98 -17.56 -21.34 8.88
N PHE A 99 -17.28 -21.34 10.19
CA PHE A 99 -15.95 -21.29 10.77
C PHE A 99 -15.75 -22.47 11.71
N LEU A 100 -14.71 -23.28 11.48
CA LEU A 100 -14.36 -24.43 12.32
C LEU A 100 -13.01 -24.24 13.00
N VAL A 101 -12.90 -24.62 14.27
CA VAL A 101 -11.59 -24.72 14.91
C VAL A 101 -10.75 -25.80 14.21
N LYS A 102 -9.46 -25.56 13.99
CA LYS A 102 -8.54 -26.59 13.47
C LYS A 102 -8.40 -27.74 14.48
N GLU A 103 -8.29 -28.96 13.96
CA GLU A 103 -8.25 -30.19 14.78
C GLU A 103 -6.99 -30.28 15.66
N ASP A 104 -5.89 -29.63 15.26
CA ASP A 104 -4.60 -29.62 15.95
C ASP A 104 -4.47 -28.53 17.03
N VAL A 105 -5.51 -27.71 17.23
CA VAL A 105 -5.49 -26.62 18.20
C VAL A 105 -5.77 -27.16 19.60
N PRO A 106 -4.89 -26.89 20.59
CA PRO A 106 -5.15 -27.26 21.97
C PRO A 106 -6.46 -26.61 22.48
N TRP A 107 -7.42 -27.43 22.90
CA TRP A 107 -8.71 -26.97 23.41
C TRP A 107 -8.93 -27.40 24.86
N PRO A 108 -9.57 -26.58 25.72
CA PRO A 108 -9.85 -26.98 27.10
C PRO A 108 -10.65 -28.28 27.14
N ARG A 109 -10.11 -29.29 27.82
CA ARG A 109 -10.67 -30.66 27.85
C ARG A 109 -12.11 -30.73 28.36
N HIS A 110 -12.51 -29.81 29.24
CA HIS A 110 -13.87 -29.73 29.78
C HIS A 110 -14.87 -29.06 28.81
N PHE A 111 -14.39 -28.58 27.66
CA PHE A 111 -15.21 -28.04 26.57
C PHE A 111 -15.15 -28.92 25.30
N GLN A 112 -14.80 -30.19 25.43
CA GLN A 112 -14.81 -31.16 24.33
C GLN A 112 -15.75 -32.31 24.69
N ASP A 113 -16.82 -32.50 23.92
CA ASP A 113 -17.88 -33.47 24.26
C ASP A 113 -17.40 -34.93 24.19
N ASP A 114 -16.40 -35.23 23.35
CA ASP A 114 -15.74 -36.54 23.26
C ASP A 114 -14.85 -36.84 24.48
N VAL A 115 -14.26 -35.80 25.09
CA VAL A 115 -13.42 -35.90 26.28
C VAL A 115 -14.25 -35.95 27.55
N THR A 116 -15.28 -35.11 27.68
CA THR A 116 -16.17 -35.12 28.86
C THR A 116 -17.08 -36.35 28.90
N ARG A 117 -17.33 -36.97 27.73
CA ARG A 117 -18.27 -38.08 27.54
C ARG A 117 -19.71 -37.75 27.94
N GLU A 118 -20.05 -36.46 28.02
CA GLU A 118 -21.41 -36.01 28.23
C GLU A 118 -22.25 -36.26 26.97
N GLY A 119 -23.55 -36.53 27.14
CA GLY A 119 -24.44 -36.82 26.02
C GLY A 119 -24.07 -38.09 25.25
N ASP A 120 -23.75 -37.97 23.97
CA ASP A 120 -23.41 -39.08 23.06
C ASP A 120 -21.90 -39.23 22.84
N SER A 121 -21.08 -38.74 23.78
CA SER A 121 -19.62 -38.77 23.70
C SER A 121 -19.06 -38.11 22.44
N GLY A 122 -19.66 -37.00 22.02
CA GLY A 122 -19.20 -36.19 20.90
C GLY A 122 -19.59 -36.70 19.51
N ALA A 123 -20.37 -37.77 19.41
CA ALA A 123 -20.75 -38.35 18.11
C ALA A 123 -21.52 -37.36 17.23
N ARG A 124 -22.45 -36.57 17.79
CA ARG A 124 -23.23 -35.57 17.05
C ARG A 124 -22.39 -34.38 16.57
N ILE A 125 -21.48 -33.84 17.39
CA ILE A 125 -20.62 -32.74 16.93
C ILE A 125 -19.62 -33.23 15.87
N ALA A 126 -19.10 -34.45 16.00
CA ALA A 126 -18.25 -35.04 14.97
C ALA A 126 -19.00 -35.23 13.64
N ALA A 127 -20.21 -35.80 13.69
CA ALA A 127 -21.07 -35.97 12.52
C ALA A 127 -21.41 -34.62 11.86
N PHE A 128 -21.78 -33.62 12.66
CA PHE A 128 -22.13 -32.30 12.14
C PHE A 128 -20.92 -31.56 11.56
N LYS A 129 -19.73 -31.63 12.17
CA LYS A 129 -18.49 -31.09 11.57
C LYS A 129 -18.15 -31.78 10.24
N SER A 130 -18.40 -33.09 10.11
CA SER A 130 -18.22 -33.79 8.83
C SER A 130 -19.18 -33.26 7.76
N GLU A 131 -20.46 -33.14 8.11
CA GLU A 131 -21.49 -32.59 7.21
C GLU A 131 -21.15 -31.16 6.75
N LEU A 132 -20.67 -30.31 7.65
CA LEU A 132 -20.27 -28.92 7.34
C LEU A 132 -19.11 -28.86 6.33
N ARG A 133 -18.16 -29.80 6.41
CA ARG A 133 -17.00 -29.88 5.50
C ARG A 133 -17.39 -30.37 4.10
N GLU A 134 -18.35 -31.28 4.02
CA GLU A 134 -18.81 -31.85 2.75
C GLU A 134 -19.73 -30.91 1.98
N ASN A 135 -20.57 -30.14 2.68
CA ASN A 135 -21.69 -29.41 2.06
C ASN A 135 -21.52 -27.87 1.97
N SER A 136 -20.38 -27.33 2.41
CA SER A 136 -20.10 -25.88 2.42
C SER A 136 -18.59 -25.56 2.32
N VAL A 137 -18.26 -24.36 1.83
CA VAL A 137 -16.91 -23.79 1.99
C VAL A 137 -16.73 -23.38 3.46
N VAL A 138 -15.78 -24.00 4.15
CA VAL A 138 -15.49 -23.78 5.57
C VAL A 138 -14.18 -23.04 5.73
N ASN A 139 -14.17 -22.01 6.57
CA ASN A 139 -12.95 -21.34 7.01
C ASN A 139 -12.46 -21.92 8.33
N TYR A 140 -11.15 -22.07 8.50
CA TYR A 140 -10.58 -22.66 9.71
C TYR A 140 -9.88 -21.61 10.57
N PHE A 141 -10.00 -21.72 11.89
CA PHE A 141 -9.33 -20.82 12.83
C PHE A 141 -8.62 -21.58 13.95
N SER A 142 -7.56 -20.98 14.50
CA SER A 142 -6.77 -21.51 15.60
C SER A 142 -6.84 -20.65 16.86
N ASN A 143 -7.22 -19.38 16.74
CA ASN A 143 -7.34 -18.46 17.86
C ASN A 143 -8.38 -17.36 17.59
N LYS A 144 -8.72 -16.58 18.62
CA LYS A 144 -9.75 -15.53 18.57
C LYS A 144 -9.46 -14.39 17.58
N ALA A 145 -8.18 -14.04 17.38
CA ALA A 145 -7.79 -12.98 16.44
C ALA A 145 -7.93 -13.45 14.97
N GLU A 146 -7.49 -14.68 14.68
CA GLU A 146 -7.65 -15.30 13.36
C GLU A 146 -9.13 -15.43 12.98
N LEU A 147 -9.96 -15.93 13.91
CA LEU A 147 -11.41 -16.01 13.69
C LEU A 147 -12.02 -14.65 13.39
N ALA A 148 -11.71 -13.63 14.19
CA ALA A 148 -12.29 -12.30 14.03
C ALA A 148 -11.86 -11.63 12.71
N GLY A 149 -10.61 -11.84 12.28
CA GLY A 149 -10.12 -11.41 10.97
C GLY A 149 -10.83 -12.11 9.81
N LEU A 150 -10.98 -13.44 9.88
CA LEU A 150 -11.68 -14.23 8.86
C LEU A 150 -13.15 -13.82 8.72
N VAL A 151 -13.85 -13.63 9.85
CA VAL A 151 -15.25 -13.16 9.84
C VAL A 151 -15.35 -11.76 9.25
N THR A 152 -14.44 -10.85 9.59
CA THR A 152 -14.44 -9.47 9.06
C THR A 152 -14.22 -9.45 7.55
N ALA A 153 -13.29 -10.25 7.03
CA ALA A 153 -13.00 -10.35 5.61
C ALA A 153 -14.21 -10.91 4.83
N VAL A 154 -14.89 -11.92 5.38
CA VAL A 154 -16.08 -12.53 4.78
C VAL A 154 -17.24 -11.53 4.70
N VAL A 155 -17.51 -10.80 5.79
CA VAL A 155 -18.58 -9.78 5.83
C VAL A 155 -18.28 -8.66 4.83
N ALA A 156 -17.04 -8.16 4.79
CA ALA A 156 -16.64 -7.12 3.84
C ALA A 156 -16.75 -7.61 2.37
N GLY A 157 -16.43 -8.88 2.10
CA GLY A 157 -16.62 -9.50 0.80
C GLY A 157 -18.10 -9.63 0.41
N TRP A 158 -18.96 -10.01 1.36
CA TRP A 158 -20.41 -10.07 1.15
C TRP A 158 -20.98 -8.67 0.85
N GLU A 159 -20.56 -7.65 1.60
CA GLU A 159 -20.97 -6.24 1.40
C GLU A 159 -20.57 -5.75 0.00
N LYS A 160 -19.34 -6.04 -0.46
CA LYS A 160 -18.89 -5.70 -1.83
C LYS A 160 -19.70 -6.41 -2.91
N LYS A 161 -20.10 -7.66 -2.68
CA LYS A 161 -20.85 -8.48 -3.64
C LYS A 161 -22.33 -8.06 -3.75
N HIS A 162 -22.93 -7.62 -2.64
CA HIS A 162 -24.35 -7.25 -2.58
C HIS A 162 -24.59 -5.73 -2.66
N HIS A 163 -23.51 -4.93 -2.64
CA HIS A 163 -23.51 -3.53 -3.04
C HIS A 163 -22.82 -3.36 -4.41
N ALA A 164 -23.46 -3.89 -5.46
CA ALA A 164 -23.23 -3.43 -6.82
C ALA A 164 -23.85 -2.04 -6.96
N TYR A 165 -23.02 -1.02 -7.24
CA TYR A 165 -23.51 0.30 -7.63
C TYR A 165 -24.33 0.16 -8.93
N PRO A 166 -25.61 0.56 -8.97
CA PRO A 166 -26.32 0.73 -10.24
C PRO A 166 -25.88 2.03 -10.89
N GLU A 167 -25.45 1.96 -12.15
CA GLU A 167 -25.36 3.12 -13.02
C GLU A 167 -26.75 3.78 -13.15
N GLY A 168 -26.78 5.11 -13.01
CA GLY A 168 -27.78 5.98 -13.62
C GLY A 168 -29.22 5.87 -13.13
N ASN A 169 -29.57 6.72 -12.16
CA ASN A 169 -30.65 7.68 -12.43
C ASN A 169 -30.43 8.97 -11.65
N ALA A 170 -30.41 10.07 -12.40
CA ALA A 170 -30.36 11.42 -11.88
C ALA A 170 -31.53 11.69 -10.93
N GLN A 171 -31.27 12.58 -9.98
CA GLN A 171 -32.17 13.08 -8.93
C GLN A 171 -32.24 12.20 -7.69
N HIS A 172 -31.40 12.48 -6.69
CA HIS A 172 -31.74 12.82 -5.30
C HIS A 172 -30.42 13.13 -4.56
N GLY A 173 -30.42 14.15 -3.70
CA GLY A 173 -29.25 14.94 -3.29
C GLY A 173 -28.11 14.18 -2.59
N TYR A 174 -26.89 14.61 -2.90
CA TYR A 174 -25.65 14.23 -2.22
C TYR A 174 -25.75 14.44 -0.70
N PRO A 175 -25.24 13.54 0.16
CA PRO A 175 -24.88 13.94 1.52
C PRO A 175 -23.74 14.95 1.43
N SER A 176 -23.91 16.07 2.13
CA SER A 176 -22.97 17.19 2.21
C SER A 176 -21.59 16.74 2.74
N PRO A 177 -20.47 17.41 2.37
CA PRO A 177 -19.19 17.29 3.07
C PRO A 177 -19.35 17.46 4.59
N LEU A 178 -18.34 17.02 5.37
CA LEU A 178 -18.22 17.32 6.80
C LEU A 178 -18.57 18.80 7.01
N THR A 179 -19.80 19.00 7.43
CA THR A 179 -20.31 20.27 7.83
C THR A 179 -20.30 20.04 9.32
N GLY A 180 -19.24 20.38 10.03
CA GLY A 180 -19.21 20.24 11.48
C GLY A 180 -18.00 20.83 12.20
N ALA A 181 -18.20 21.56 13.29
CA ALA A 181 -17.10 22.03 14.12
C ALA A 181 -16.67 20.93 15.13
N ILE A 182 -15.54 20.27 14.88
CA ILE A 182 -14.87 19.34 15.80
C ILE A 182 -13.60 20.01 16.33
N ARG A 183 -13.44 20.07 17.65
CA ARG A 183 -12.24 20.60 18.31
C ARG A 183 -11.31 19.46 18.71
N ILE A 184 -10.11 19.42 18.14
CA ILE A 184 -9.08 18.44 18.53
C ILE A 184 -8.17 19.10 19.56
N VAL A 185 -8.10 18.55 20.77
CA VAL A 185 -7.17 18.99 21.83
C VAL A 185 -6.04 17.99 21.93
N ILE A 186 -4.81 18.49 21.82
CA ILE A 186 -3.61 17.67 21.87
C ILE A 186 -2.83 18.11 23.13
N PRO A 187 -2.67 17.27 24.16
CA PRO A 187 -2.05 17.65 25.44
C PRO A 187 -0.60 18.12 25.28
N SER A 188 -0.16 19.10 26.09
CA SER A 188 1.25 19.49 26.23
C SER A 188 1.91 18.70 27.36
N GLN A 189 3.23 18.45 27.28
CA GLN A 189 4.00 17.72 28.29
C GLN A 189 3.99 18.37 29.70
N ASP A 190 3.53 19.63 29.82
CA ASP A 190 3.49 20.38 31.08
C ASP A 190 2.07 20.59 31.67
N THR A 191 1.05 19.83 31.25
CA THR A 191 -0.34 20.01 31.75
C THR A 191 -0.90 18.72 32.38
N PRO A 192 -1.53 18.77 33.58
CA PRO A 192 -2.04 17.56 34.23
C PRO A 192 -3.25 16.95 33.48
N PRO A 193 -3.47 15.62 33.58
CA PRO A 193 -4.46 14.90 32.78
C PRO A 193 -5.86 15.08 33.39
N ASN A 194 -6.90 15.09 32.53
CA ASN A 194 -8.21 14.46 32.69
C ASN A 194 -9.23 15.15 31.74
N VAL A 195 -9.73 14.48 30.69
CA VAL A 195 -11.09 13.93 30.55
C VAL A 195 -11.20 13.12 29.23
N THR A 196 -11.57 11.84 29.34
CA THR A 196 -11.87 10.94 28.19
C THR A 196 -13.38 10.92 27.90
N LEU A 197 -13.82 10.94 26.63
CA LEU A 197 -15.03 10.22 26.17
C LEU A 197 -15.20 10.13 24.63
N LYS A 198 -15.94 9.07 24.22
CA LYS A 198 -16.20 8.52 22.87
C LYS A 198 -17.39 9.15 22.17
N LEU A 199 -17.35 9.26 20.82
CA LEU A 199 -18.49 9.72 20.01
C LEU A 199 -18.79 8.90 18.76
N THR A 200 -20.09 8.87 18.45
CA THR A 200 -20.78 8.11 17.40
C THR A 200 -21.24 9.01 16.24
N PRO A 201 -21.37 8.50 15.01
CA PRO A 201 -21.56 9.30 13.81
C PRO A 201 -23.03 9.68 13.56
N ALA A 202 -23.46 10.81 14.11
CA ALA A 202 -24.57 11.60 13.59
C ALA A 202 -24.50 12.99 14.22
N GLN A 203 -24.76 14.03 13.42
CA GLN A 203 -24.88 15.43 13.82
C GLN A 203 -23.56 16.21 13.90
N VAL A 204 -23.16 16.80 12.79
CA VAL A 204 -22.71 18.19 12.86
C VAL A 204 -23.14 18.88 11.55
N SER A 205 -23.25 20.22 11.56
CA SER A 205 -23.43 21.09 10.38
C SER A 205 -22.62 22.40 10.59
N GLY A 206 -21.79 22.82 9.61
CA GLY A 206 -20.96 24.06 9.63
C GLY A 206 -19.44 23.78 9.79
N GLY A 207 -18.56 24.43 9.01
CA GLY A 207 -17.13 24.06 8.84
C GLY A 207 -16.29 23.66 10.07
N VAL A 208 -15.28 22.81 9.84
CA VAL A 208 -14.35 22.31 10.88
C VAL A 208 -13.42 23.44 11.33
N VAL A 209 -13.41 23.73 12.63
CA VAL A 209 -12.46 24.67 13.26
C VAL A 209 -11.56 23.86 14.19
N ILE A 210 -10.29 23.73 13.83
CA ILE A 210 -9.27 23.10 14.68
C ILE A 210 -8.58 24.20 15.48
N GLU A 211 -8.85 24.27 16.79
CA GLU A 211 -8.22 25.24 17.70
C GLU A 211 -7.23 24.56 18.65
N PHE A 212 -6.01 25.09 18.70
CA PHE A 212 -4.99 24.70 19.68
C PHE A 212 -5.13 25.50 20.95
N VAL A 213 -5.37 24.81 22.06
CA VAL A 213 -5.35 25.44 23.38
C VAL A 213 -3.98 25.18 24.00
N ALA A 214 -3.04 26.09 23.78
CA ALA A 214 -1.89 26.24 24.65
C ALA A 214 -2.28 27.24 25.75
N GLU A 215 -2.24 26.84 27.02
CA GLU A 215 -2.47 27.79 28.12
C GLU A 215 -1.40 28.91 28.05
N GLY A 216 -1.85 30.14 27.78
CA GLY A 216 -1.02 31.34 27.90
C GLY A 216 -1.06 32.34 26.75
N VAL A 217 -1.64 32.00 25.58
CA VAL A 217 -1.80 32.97 24.48
C VAL A 217 -3.24 33.48 24.43
N ARG A 218 -3.42 34.79 24.61
CA ARG A 218 -4.72 35.45 24.44
C ARG A 218 -5.18 35.31 22.99
N GLN A 219 -6.20 34.47 22.82
CA GLN A 219 -7.03 34.29 21.65
C GLN A 219 -7.56 35.65 21.17
N ALA A 220 -7.28 36.01 19.91
CA ALA A 220 -8.12 36.94 19.19
C ALA A 220 -9.16 36.10 18.45
N GLU A 221 -10.28 35.82 19.12
CA GLU A 221 -11.44 35.18 18.51
C GLU A 221 -12.07 36.11 17.49
N ALA A 222 -12.20 35.63 16.26
CA ALA A 222 -13.19 36.13 15.31
C ALA A 222 -14.31 35.08 15.21
N VAL A 223 -15.36 35.28 16.02
CA VAL A 223 -16.71 34.68 15.84
C VAL A 223 -17.25 35.22 14.49
N VAL A 224 -18.10 34.55 13.69
CA VAL A 224 -19.56 34.33 13.84
C VAL A 224 -20.12 33.54 12.60
N PRO A 225 -21.42 33.11 12.52
CA PRO A 225 -22.07 31.92 13.08
C PRO A 225 -22.71 30.96 12.02
N ALA A 226 -23.06 29.73 12.43
CA ALA A 226 -24.43 29.16 12.39
C ALA A 226 -24.45 27.62 12.56
N SER A 227 -24.31 27.12 13.80
CA SER A 227 -25.07 25.96 14.30
C SER A 227 -25.07 25.98 15.84
N HIS A 228 -26.16 25.52 16.44
CA HIS A 228 -26.48 25.66 17.87
C HIS A 228 -25.81 24.64 18.80
N SER A 229 -24.59 24.19 18.49
CA SER A 229 -23.87 23.23 19.35
C SER A 229 -22.43 23.69 19.57
N PRO A 230 -21.92 23.69 20.81
CA PRO A 230 -20.49 23.89 21.05
C PRO A 230 -19.72 22.79 20.31
N PRO A 231 -18.54 23.11 19.75
CA PRO A 231 -17.75 22.11 19.06
C PRO A 231 -17.41 20.98 20.01
N GLU A 232 -17.51 19.77 19.48
CA GLU A 232 -17.23 18.56 20.23
C GLU A 232 -15.72 18.39 20.40
N THR A 233 -15.25 18.25 21.65
CA THR A 233 -13.81 18.18 21.96
C THR A 233 -13.33 16.74 22.03
N ILE A 234 -12.27 16.41 21.29
CA ILE A 234 -11.61 15.10 21.30
C ILE A 234 -10.16 15.27 21.75
N GLU A 235 -9.78 14.57 22.82
CA GLU A 235 -8.37 14.44 23.22
C GLU A 235 -7.69 13.36 22.37
N VAL A 236 -6.53 13.69 21.81
CA VAL A 236 -5.69 12.76 21.05
C VAL A 236 -4.26 12.79 21.58
N ALA A 237 -3.63 11.62 21.66
CA ALA A 237 -2.21 11.54 22.02
C ALA A 237 -1.36 12.12 20.89
N GLU A 238 -0.20 12.68 21.21
CA GLU A 238 0.70 13.30 20.23
C GLU A 238 1.15 12.32 19.12
N ASP A 239 1.17 11.03 19.42
CA ASP A 239 1.58 9.92 18.56
C ASP A 239 0.42 9.10 17.98
N ASP A 240 -0.84 9.50 18.22
CA ASP A 240 -1.98 8.95 17.50
C ASP A 240 -1.88 9.33 16.02
N ILE A 241 -2.23 8.41 15.13
CA ILE A 241 -2.25 8.69 13.69
C ILE A 241 -3.63 9.25 13.32
N LEU A 242 -3.64 10.38 12.63
CA LEU A 242 -4.81 10.94 11.98
C LEU A 242 -4.84 10.49 10.52
N ALA A 243 -5.94 9.85 10.12
CA ALA A 243 -6.24 9.53 8.72
C ALA A 243 -7.29 10.51 8.19
N LEU A 244 -6.88 11.35 7.25
CA LEU A 244 -7.70 12.38 6.63
C LEU A 244 -8.10 11.89 5.24
N GLU A 245 -9.39 11.70 5.01
CA GLU A 245 -9.93 11.38 3.69
C GLU A 245 -10.53 12.65 3.08
N TYR A 246 -10.19 12.95 1.84
CA TYR A 246 -10.74 14.08 1.09
C TYR A 246 -11.88 13.63 0.17
N VAL A 247 -12.70 14.57 -0.29
CA VAL A 247 -13.88 14.28 -1.13
C VAL A 247 -13.51 13.55 -2.44
N ASP A 248 -12.31 13.76 -2.96
CA ASP A 248 -11.80 13.08 -4.15
C ASP A 248 -11.28 11.65 -3.87
N GLY A 249 -11.41 11.16 -2.64
CA GLY A 249 -10.96 9.84 -2.20
C GLY A 249 -9.49 9.77 -1.77
N THR A 250 -8.76 10.89 -1.79
CA THR A 250 -7.38 10.96 -1.30
C THR A 250 -7.34 10.68 0.20
N GLU A 251 -6.37 9.87 0.65
CA GLU A 251 -6.08 9.61 2.07
C GLU A 251 -4.72 10.19 2.49
N GLN A 252 -4.68 10.93 3.59
CA GLN A 252 -3.46 11.42 4.21
C GLN A 252 -3.29 10.86 5.62
N PHE A 253 -2.07 10.46 5.97
CA PHE A 253 -1.73 9.95 7.30
C PHE A 253 -0.65 10.82 7.92
N LEU A 254 -0.87 11.30 9.13
CA LEU A 254 0.09 12.06 9.94
C LEU A 254 -0.20 11.85 11.42
N THR A 255 0.77 12.09 12.28
CA THR A 255 0.55 12.08 13.73
C THR A 255 -0.22 13.32 14.18
N ALA A 256 -0.91 13.25 15.33
CA ALA A 256 -1.59 14.40 15.90
C ALA A 256 -0.61 15.56 16.15
N ASN A 257 0.62 15.28 16.60
CA ASN A 257 1.63 16.31 16.76
C ASN A 257 2.05 16.96 15.43
N GLU A 258 2.20 16.21 14.34
CA GLU A 258 2.47 16.81 13.02
C GLU A 258 1.31 17.71 12.57
N MET A 259 0.07 17.30 12.81
CA MET A 259 -1.11 18.13 12.51
C MET A 259 -1.10 19.44 13.31
N ARG A 260 -0.62 19.38 14.56
CA ARG A 260 -0.40 20.56 15.42
C ARG A 260 0.59 21.52 14.79
N GLU A 261 1.75 21.01 14.39
CA GLU A 261 2.84 21.80 13.80
C GLU A 261 2.43 22.43 12.46
N GLU A 262 1.71 21.67 11.62
CA GLU A 262 1.21 22.16 10.32
C GLU A 262 0.16 23.27 10.47
N LEU A 263 -0.70 23.19 11.49
CA LEU A 263 -1.66 24.26 11.76
C LEU A 263 -1.02 25.48 12.43
N ALA A 264 -0.05 25.28 13.33
CA ALA A 264 0.67 26.37 14.01
C ALA A 264 1.54 27.19 13.05
N SER A 265 2.06 26.56 12.00
CA SER A 265 2.90 27.20 10.97
C SER A 265 2.13 28.02 9.93
N SER A 266 0.81 28.16 10.06
CA SER A 266 -0.09 28.79 9.05
C SER A 266 -0.12 28.07 7.69
N ALA A 267 0.60 26.95 7.52
CA ALA A 267 0.69 26.19 6.27
C ALA A 267 -0.65 25.58 5.83
N LEU A 268 -1.57 25.36 6.77
CA LEU A 268 -2.95 24.93 6.50
C LEU A 268 -3.91 26.09 6.18
N VAL A 269 -3.62 27.32 6.66
CA VAL A 269 -4.46 28.50 6.43
C VAL A 269 -4.34 29.00 4.98
N ASP A 270 -3.15 28.87 4.37
CA ASP A 270 -2.94 29.15 2.94
C ASP A 270 -3.46 28.05 1.99
N ARG A 271 -3.87 26.89 2.54
CA ARG A 271 -4.52 25.78 1.80
C ARG A 271 -6.05 25.85 1.81
N ALA A 272 -6.61 26.77 2.60
CA ALA A 272 -8.03 27.11 2.55
C ALA A 272 -8.30 27.99 1.32
N PRO A 273 -9.39 27.78 0.57
CA PRO A 273 -9.68 28.58 -0.60
C PRO A 273 -9.76 30.06 -0.20
N ALA A 274 -8.92 30.89 -0.82
CA ALA A 274 -9.05 32.33 -0.74
C ALA A 274 -10.49 32.70 -1.11
N ALA A 275 -11.24 33.14 -0.11
CA ALA A 275 -12.56 33.73 -0.29
C ALA A 275 -12.41 35.13 -0.91
N SER A 276 -11.90 35.20 -2.14
CA SER A 276 -11.94 36.41 -2.95
C SER A 276 -12.10 36.00 -4.42
N GLY A 277 -13.23 36.41 -4.99
CA GLY A 277 -13.78 35.88 -6.22
C GLY A 277 -12.85 35.96 -7.44
N GLY A 278 -12.76 34.84 -8.15
CA GLY A 278 -12.18 34.72 -9.48
C GLY A 278 -11.95 33.26 -9.84
N ALA A 279 -12.89 32.65 -10.57
CA ALA A 279 -12.85 31.26 -11.08
C ALA A 279 -12.46 30.19 -10.05
N GLY A 280 -13.41 29.84 -9.16
CA GLY A 280 -13.20 28.96 -8.01
C GLY A 280 -12.81 27.52 -8.37
N PHE A 281 -11.60 27.14 -7.96
CA PHE A 281 -11.07 25.78 -7.93
C PHE A 281 -11.77 24.96 -6.83
N GLY A 282 -12.46 23.89 -7.21
CA GLY A 282 -12.98 22.91 -6.25
C GLY A 282 -11.94 21.85 -5.90
N GLY A 283 -11.77 21.54 -4.61
CA GLY A 283 -11.24 20.23 -4.21
C GLY A 283 -10.13 20.18 -3.16
N ASN A 284 -10.31 20.78 -1.98
CA ASN A 284 -9.58 20.41 -0.74
C ASN A 284 -10.57 20.21 0.42
N ILE A 285 -11.74 19.63 0.12
CA ILE A 285 -12.77 19.45 1.14
C ILE A 285 -12.49 18.14 1.85
N LEU A 286 -12.17 18.24 3.15
CA LEU A 286 -12.04 17.08 4.02
C LEU A 286 -13.40 16.36 4.09
N LYS A 287 -13.41 15.08 3.73
CA LYS A 287 -14.57 14.19 3.75
C LYS A 287 -14.68 13.45 5.07
N SER A 288 -13.57 12.92 5.60
CA SER A 288 -13.55 12.26 6.90
C SER A 288 -12.21 12.48 7.61
N LEU A 289 -12.23 12.48 8.94
CA LEU A 289 -11.05 12.44 9.80
C LEU A 289 -11.23 11.29 10.77
N GLN A 290 -10.25 10.40 10.83
CA GLN A 290 -10.23 9.25 11.72
C GLN A 290 -8.98 9.30 12.60
N VAL A 291 -9.16 9.06 13.90
CA VAL A 291 -8.05 8.85 14.83
C VAL A 291 -7.77 7.36 14.88
N LEU A 292 -6.59 6.96 14.43
CA LEU A 292 -6.09 5.59 14.43
C LEU A 292 -5.10 5.43 15.60
N SER A 293 -5.60 4.93 16.71
CA SER A 293 -4.74 4.43 17.79
C SER A 293 -4.22 3.06 17.39
N ILE A 294 -3.00 3.05 16.84
CA ILE A 294 -2.31 1.80 16.54
C ILE A 294 -1.56 1.38 17.80
N ASP A 295 -1.99 0.26 18.38
CA ASP A 295 -1.37 -0.34 19.56
C ASP A 295 0.10 -0.62 19.27
N ASP A 296 1.01 -0.20 20.16
CA ASP A 296 2.41 -0.56 20.05
C ASP A 296 2.55 -2.09 20.01
N ALA A 297 1.63 -2.86 20.62
CA ALA A 297 1.56 -4.32 20.51
C ALA A 297 1.43 -4.86 19.08
N TYR A 298 0.81 -4.10 18.18
CA TYR A 298 0.74 -4.43 16.75
C TYR A 298 2.12 -4.39 16.08
N PHE A 299 3.05 -3.58 16.62
CA PHE A 299 4.42 -3.42 16.15
C PHE A 299 5.45 -4.17 17.03
N ASP A 300 5.23 -4.24 18.34
CA ASP A 300 6.12 -4.77 19.39
C ASP A 300 5.94 -6.27 19.64
N GLY A 301 4.83 -6.88 19.19
CA GLY A 301 4.50 -8.28 19.46
C GLY A 301 5.50 -9.31 18.89
N SER A 302 6.57 -8.83 18.24
CA SER A 302 7.71 -9.60 17.72
C SER A 302 9.07 -9.23 18.34
N GLY A 303 9.14 -8.21 19.22
CA GLY A 303 10.38 -7.69 19.80
C GLY A 303 11.30 -6.96 18.81
N LYS A 304 10.82 -6.66 17.60
CA LYS A 304 11.60 -6.11 16.49
C LYS A 304 11.61 -4.58 16.45
N VAL A 305 12.73 -3.99 16.05
CA VAL A 305 12.88 -2.53 15.85
C VAL A 305 12.04 -2.10 14.62
N PRO A 306 11.43 -0.88 14.57
CA PRO A 306 10.55 -0.45 13.47
C PRO A 306 11.08 -0.68 12.04
N ARG A 307 12.40 -0.55 11.84
CA ARG A 307 13.06 -0.87 10.57
C ARG A 307 12.93 -2.35 10.18
N GLU A 308 13.09 -3.28 11.12
CA GLU A 308 12.97 -4.72 10.87
C GLU A 308 11.54 -5.10 10.48
N ARG A 309 10.54 -4.36 10.96
CA ARG A 309 9.15 -4.53 10.53
C ARG A 309 8.96 -4.09 9.07
N VAL A 310 9.57 -2.98 8.67
CA VAL A 310 9.59 -2.56 7.26
C VAL A 310 10.26 -3.62 6.38
N LEU A 311 11.39 -4.18 6.82
CA LEU A 311 12.07 -5.28 6.12
C LEU A 311 11.16 -6.51 5.98
N GLU A 312 10.46 -6.90 7.04
CA GLU A 312 9.53 -8.04 7.01
C GLU A 312 8.36 -7.79 6.06
N LEU A 313 7.76 -6.59 6.09
CA LEU A 313 6.67 -6.22 5.20
C LEU A 313 7.12 -6.21 3.73
N GLU A 314 8.32 -5.69 3.46
CA GLU A 314 8.89 -5.73 2.12
C GLU A 314 9.24 -7.15 1.68
N HIS A 315 9.75 -8.01 2.56
CA HIS A 315 9.99 -9.41 2.26
C HIS A 315 8.67 -10.16 1.96
N ARG A 316 7.57 -9.82 2.64
CA ARG A 316 6.24 -10.38 2.33
C ARG A 316 5.73 -9.90 0.98
N LEU A 317 6.04 -8.67 0.58
CA LEU A 317 5.82 -8.22 -0.80
C LEU A 317 6.68 -9.07 -1.76
N ARG A 318 7.97 -9.26 -1.45
CA ARG A 318 8.94 -9.92 -2.33
C ARG A 318 9.74 -11.01 -1.60
N PRO A 319 9.22 -12.24 -1.55
CA PRO A 319 9.92 -13.32 -0.85
C PRO A 319 11.17 -13.79 -1.60
N SER A 320 11.20 -13.64 -2.93
CA SER A 320 12.26 -14.19 -3.79
C SER A 320 12.73 -13.16 -4.81
N PRO A 321 13.67 -12.26 -4.45
CA PRO A 321 14.31 -11.38 -5.43
C PRO A 321 15.17 -12.19 -6.40
N GLY A 322 15.28 -11.72 -7.64
CA GLY A 322 15.99 -12.44 -8.70
C GLY A 322 15.55 -12.02 -10.09
N ILE A 323 16.13 -12.68 -11.10
CA ILE A 323 15.78 -12.46 -12.51
C ILE A 323 14.94 -13.66 -12.98
N PHE A 324 13.78 -13.34 -13.53
CA PHE A 324 12.73 -14.29 -13.89
C PHE A 324 12.34 -14.14 -15.36
N GLN A 325 11.81 -15.22 -15.91
CA GLN A 325 11.24 -15.19 -17.25
C GLN A 325 9.98 -14.34 -17.29
N PHE A 326 9.82 -13.54 -18.34
CA PHE A 326 8.76 -12.54 -18.40
C PHE A 326 7.96 -12.52 -19.72
N ALA A 327 8.10 -13.55 -20.55
CA ALA A 327 7.44 -13.64 -21.86
C ALA A 327 5.92 -13.86 -21.79
N ASP A 328 5.45 -14.71 -20.86
CA ASP A 328 4.03 -14.96 -20.63
C ASP A 328 3.38 -13.65 -20.12
N PRO A 329 2.29 -13.12 -20.68
CA PRO A 329 1.63 -11.89 -20.22
C PRO A 329 0.77 -12.07 -18.95
N ASP A 330 0.36 -13.29 -18.63
CA ASP A 330 -0.59 -13.59 -17.54
C ASP A 330 0.12 -13.87 -16.21
N LYS A 331 1.41 -14.22 -16.23
CA LYS A 331 2.17 -14.55 -15.00
C LYS A 331 3.67 -14.31 -15.11
N MET A 332 4.33 -14.20 -13.96
CA MET A 332 5.78 -14.33 -13.88
C MET A 332 6.17 -15.79 -14.16
N GLY A 333 7.25 -15.99 -14.92
CA GLY A 333 7.83 -17.30 -15.16
C GLY A 333 8.84 -17.71 -14.08
N ASP A 334 9.62 -18.74 -14.38
CA ASP A 334 10.62 -19.29 -13.45
C ASP A 334 11.87 -18.41 -13.32
N PRO A 335 12.64 -18.53 -12.22
CA PRO A 335 13.97 -17.93 -12.11
C PRO A 335 14.87 -18.40 -13.25
N VAL A 336 15.68 -17.48 -13.80
CA VAL A 336 16.53 -17.76 -14.95
C VAL A 336 17.99 -17.88 -14.54
N ASP A 337 18.61 -19.01 -14.87
CA ASP A 337 20.06 -19.20 -14.71
C ASP A 337 20.82 -18.43 -15.81
N PRO A 338 21.83 -17.60 -15.46
CA PRO A 338 22.56 -16.83 -16.45
C PRO A 338 23.35 -17.67 -17.45
N SER A 339 23.66 -18.95 -17.14
CA SER A 339 24.31 -19.88 -18.06
C SER A 339 23.45 -20.23 -19.28
N ALA A 340 22.14 -19.94 -19.24
CA ALA A 340 21.25 -20.07 -20.39
C ALA A 340 21.59 -19.09 -21.53
N PHE A 341 22.37 -18.04 -21.24
CA PHE A 341 22.69 -16.98 -22.19
C PHE A 341 24.19 -16.85 -22.44
N THR A 342 24.52 -16.60 -23.70
CA THR A 342 25.85 -16.32 -24.22
C THR A 342 25.82 -15.02 -25.02
N LYS A 343 27.00 -14.49 -25.39
CA LYS A 343 27.10 -13.26 -26.19
C LYS A 343 26.40 -13.31 -27.55
N ASN A 344 26.15 -14.50 -28.08
CA ASN A 344 25.53 -14.69 -29.39
C ASN A 344 24.01 -14.75 -29.33
N ASN A 345 23.41 -14.76 -28.13
CA ASN A 345 21.95 -14.80 -27.98
C ASN A 345 21.29 -13.50 -28.45
N GLY A 346 22.03 -12.43 -28.75
CA GLY A 346 21.51 -11.08 -29.01
C GLY A 346 21.06 -10.37 -27.70
N PRO A 347 20.38 -9.21 -27.78
CA PRO A 347 20.08 -8.42 -26.58
C PRO A 347 19.12 -9.11 -25.61
N LEU A 348 19.44 -9.06 -24.31
CA LEU A 348 18.56 -9.41 -23.21
C LEU A 348 17.71 -8.18 -22.84
N LEU A 349 16.39 -8.31 -22.81
CA LEU A 349 15.49 -7.22 -22.39
C LEU A 349 15.12 -7.39 -20.92
N LEU A 350 15.50 -6.44 -20.09
CA LEU A 350 15.28 -6.48 -18.64
C LEU A 350 14.28 -5.40 -18.20
N PHE A 351 13.16 -5.85 -17.61
CA PHE A 351 12.14 -5.02 -16.96
C PHE A 351 12.46 -4.82 -15.48
N MET A 352 12.28 -3.60 -14.97
CA MET A 352 12.53 -3.27 -13.57
C MET A 352 11.47 -2.32 -12.98
N HIS A 353 10.81 -2.76 -11.91
CA HIS A 353 9.75 -2.02 -11.24
C HIS A 353 10.24 -1.02 -10.18
N GLY A 354 9.39 -0.03 -9.86
CA GLY A 354 9.60 0.96 -8.81
C GLY A 354 9.23 0.51 -7.39
N PRO A 355 9.28 1.42 -6.40
CA PRO A 355 9.03 1.11 -4.98
C PRO A 355 7.65 0.51 -4.70
N GLY A 356 7.62 -0.60 -3.97
CA GLY A 356 6.38 -1.24 -3.51
C GLY A 356 5.61 -2.04 -4.57
N MET A 357 6.05 -2.04 -5.84
CA MET A 357 5.33 -2.65 -6.99
C MET A 357 6.02 -3.91 -7.52
N ARG A 358 5.34 -4.77 -8.30
CA ARG A 358 5.95 -5.92 -9.02
C ARG A 358 6.08 -5.59 -10.49
N ASN A 359 6.97 -6.24 -11.23
CA ASN A 359 6.97 -6.12 -12.69
C ASN A 359 5.64 -6.56 -13.29
N ALA A 360 5.06 -7.67 -12.79
CA ALA A 360 3.77 -8.16 -13.27
C ALA A 360 2.63 -7.15 -13.09
N ASP A 361 2.65 -6.35 -12.01
CA ASP A 361 1.66 -5.30 -11.78
C ASP A 361 2.00 -4.03 -12.58
N THR A 362 3.24 -3.54 -12.49
CA THR A 362 3.71 -2.33 -13.16
C THR A 362 3.53 -2.39 -14.67
N TYR A 363 3.87 -3.51 -15.30
CA TYR A 363 3.84 -3.65 -16.76
C TYR A 363 2.63 -4.43 -17.28
N ARG A 364 1.60 -4.66 -16.44
CA ARG A 364 0.41 -5.44 -16.82
C ARG A 364 -0.24 -4.90 -18.09
N ASP A 365 -0.53 -3.61 -18.12
CA ASP A 365 -1.27 -3.00 -19.22
C ASP A 365 -0.44 -2.95 -20.52
N LEU A 366 0.89 -2.78 -20.41
CA LEU A 366 1.81 -2.95 -21.55
C LEU A 366 1.80 -4.39 -22.09
N ARG A 367 1.77 -5.40 -21.20
CA ARG A 367 1.73 -6.83 -21.56
C ARG A 367 0.42 -7.24 -22.23
N ASN A 368 -0.66 -6.55 -21.92
CA ASN A 368 -1.97 -6.72 -22.54
C ASN A 368 -2.16 -5.87 -23.81
N HIS A 369 -1.24 -4.95 -24.11
CA HIS A 369 -1.31 -4.09 -25.28
C HIS A 369 -0.83 -4.82 -26.54
N ALA A 370 -1.36 -4.44 -27.72
CA ALA A 370 -1.06 -5.11 -29.00
C ALA A 370 0.44 -5.16 -29.36
N VAL A 371 1.23 -4.18 -28.88
CA VAL A 371 2.69 -4.11 -29.11
C VAL A 371 3.47 -5.22 -28.38
N TRP A 372 2.88 -5.83 -27.35
CA TRP A 372 3.53 -6.89 -26.59
C TRP A 372 3.87 -8.08 -27.46
N GLY A 373 3.03 -8.41 -28.45
CA GLY A 373 3.31 -9.46 -29.43
C GLY A 373 4.62 -9.20 -30.18
N THR A 374 4.80 -7.99 -30.70
CA THR A 374 6.03 -7.58 -31.39
C THR A 374 7.25 -7.64 -30.48
N ILE A 375 7.13 -7.19 -29.23
CA ILE A 375 8.22 -7.27 -28.24
C ILE A 375 8.55 -8.75 -27.96
N SER A 376 7.53 -9.57 -27.70
CA SER A 376 7.69 -11.00 -27.41
C SER A 376 8.34 -11.75 -28.57
N ASP A 377 7.91 -11.49 -29.81
CA ASP A 377 8.50 -12.09 -31.01
C ASP A 377 9.95 -11.64 -31.22
N THR A 378 10.28 -10.39 -30.88
CA THR A 378 11.63 -9.84 -31.02
C THR A 378 12.61 -10.44 -30.02
N TYR A 379 12.22 -10.54 -28.75
CA TYR A 379 13.12 -10.96 -27.67
C TYR A 379 13.04 -12.45 -27.36
N GLY A 380 11.88 -13.07 -27.56
CA GLY A 380 11.61 -14.48 -27.23
C GLY A 380 11.98 -14.77 -25.77
N ASP A 381 12.79 -15.82 -25.57
CA ASP A 381 13.20 -16.24 -24.23
C ASP A 381 14.14 -15.25 -23.50
N ARG A 382 14.53 -14.16 -24.15
CA ARG A 382 15.42 -13.12 -23.59
C ARG A 382 14.66 -11.98 -22.92
N LEU A 383 13.34 -12.13 -22.77
CA LEU A 383 12.46 -11.18 -22.11
C LEU A 383 12.40 -11.52 -20.61
N LEU A 384 13.01 -10.66 -19.81
CA LEU A 384 13.31 -10.92 -18.40
C LEU A 384 12.76 -9.81 -17.49
N ALA A 385 12.43 -10.18 -16.26
CA ALA A 385 12.02 -9.24 -15.22
C ALA A 385 12.88 -9.41 -13.97
N TYR A 386 13.34 -8.30 -13.41
CA TYR A 386 14.08 -8.27 -12.16
C TYR A 386 13.16 -7.89 -11.01
N GLU A 387 12.87 -8.85 -10.13
CA GLU A 387 12.17 -8.62 -8.88
C GLU A 387 13.18 -8.32 -7.77
N HIS A 388 13.00 -7.21 -7.07
CA HIS A 388 13.95 -6.71 -6.07
C HIS A 388 13.27 -6.01 -4.90
N HIS A 389 13.99 -5.97 -3.77
CA HIS A 389 13.64 -5.07 -2.67
C HIS A 389 14.04 -3.64 -3.07
N THR A 390 13.10 -2.72 -2.94
CA THR A 390 13.16 -1.34 -3.43
C THR A 390 13.12 -0.28 -2.35
N ILE A 391 12.61 -0.64 -1.17
CA ILE A 391 12.45 0.25 -0.03
C ILE A 391 13.69 0.16 0.87
N SER A 392 14.12 -1.06 1.19
CA SER A 392 15.19 -1.29 2.17
C SER A 392 16.57 -1.59 1.60
N VAL A 393 16.67 -1.95 0.32
CA VAL A 393 17.94 -2.27 -0.35
C VAL A 393 18.31 -1.13 -1.28
N SER A 394 19.55 -0.64 -1.23
CA SER A 394 20.01 0.51 -2.02
C SER A 394 20.02 0.21 -3.52
N PRO A 395 19.95 1.23 -4.41
CA PRO A 395 20.05 1.00 -5.85
C PRO A 395 21.41 0.41 -6.25
N ILE A 396 22.46 0.68 -5.48
CA ILE A 396 23.81 0.14 -5.68
C ILE A 396 23.80 -1.37 -5.45
N ALA A 397 23.28 -1.82 -4.32
CA ALA A 397 23.11 -3.24 -4.03
C ALA A 397 22.20 -3.92 -5.07
N ASN A 398 21.10 -3.28 -5.49
CA ASN A 398 20.23 -3.80 -6.55
C ASN A 398 20.98 -3.94 -7.89
N ALA A 399 21.80 -2.95 -8.27
CA ALA A 399 22.59 -2.99 -9.50
C ALA A 399 23.69 -4.06 -9.44
N LEU A 400 24.31 -4.25 -8.26
CA LEU A 400 25.28 -5.30 -8.04
C LEU A 400 24.67 -6.70 -8.21
N GLN A 401 23.45 -6.92 -7.73
CA GLN A 401 22.74 -8.19 -7.96
C GLN A 401 22.58 -8.49 -9.46
N ILE A 402 22.17 -7.50 -10.26
CA ILE A 402 22.10 -7.64 -11.72
C ILE A 402 23.50 -7.89 -12.32
N ALA A 403 24.53 -7.17 -11.88
CA ALA A 403 25.89 -7.34 -12.39
C ALA A 403 26.50 -8.72 -12.04
N ARG A 404 26.14 -9.28 -10.87
CA ARG A 404 26.51 -10.65 -10.49
C ARG A 404 25.80 -11.68 -11.38
N TRP A 405 24.53 -11.44 -11.70
CA TRP A 405 23.77 -12.32 -12.60
C TRP A 405 24.21 -12.20 -14.07
N VAL A 406 24.42 -11.00 -14.60
CA VAL A 406 24.55 -10.77 -16.05
C VAL A 406 25.67 -11.61 -16.69
N PRO A 407 25.43 -12.29 -17.83
CA PRO A 407 26.46 -13.02 -18.55
C PRO A 407 27.55 -12.07 -19.10
N PRO A 408 28.82 -12.51 -19.15
CA PRO A 408 29.90 -11.75 -19.79
C PRO A 408 29.62 -11.44 -21.27
N GLU A 409 30.06 -10.27 -21.70
CA GLU A 409 29.96 -9.76 -23.08
C GLU A 409 28.51 -9.69 -23.63
N SER A 410 27.51 -9.76 -22.75
CA SER A 410 26.10 -9.65 -23.15
C SER A 410 25.72 -8.21 -23.52
N THR A 411 24.70 -8.08 -24.38
CA THR A 411 24.02 -6.81 -24.63
C THR A 411 22.72 -6.78 -23.85
N LEU A 412 22.46 -5.68 -23.14
CA LEU A 412 21.24 -5.41 -22.39
C LEU A 412 20.43 -4.31 -23.09
N HIS A 413 19.14 -4.57 -23.24
CA HIS A 413 18.11 -3.56 -23.38
C HIS A 413 17.37 -3.47 -22.05
N MET A 414 17.05 -2.27 -21.59
CA MET A 414 16.41 -2.08 -20.28
C MET A 414 15.20 -1.18 -20.39
N ILE A 415 14.16 -1.53 -19.67
CA ILE A 415 13.00 -0.69 -19.41
C ILE A 415 12.81 -0.61 -17.90
N THR A 416 12.77 0.60 -17.38
CA THR A 416 12.67 0.84 -15.93
C THR A 416 11.56 1.80 -15.61
N HIS A 417 10.88 1.58 -14.50
CA HIS A 417 9.92 2.52 -13.93
C HIS A 417 10.45 3.12 -12.62
N SER A 418 10.26 4.44 -12.47
CA SER A 418 10.53 5.15 -11.22
C SER A 418 11.99 4.98 -10.74
N ARG A 419 12.20 4.74 -9.44
CA ARG A 419 13.50 4.48 -8.81
C ARG A 419 14.39 3.48 -9.56
N ALA A 420 13.82 2.47 -10.22
CA ALA A 420 14.61 1.47 -10.94
C ALA A 420 15.49 2.07 -12.05
N GLY A 421 15.14 3.26 -12.56
CA GLY A 421 16.01 3.99 -13.47
C GLY A 421 17.38 4.31 -12.85
N LEU A 422 17.47 4.56 -11.54
CA LEU A 422 18.75 4.76 -10.84
C LEU A 422 19.60 3.49 -10.80
N VAL A 423 18.95 2.33 -10.66
CA VAL A 423 19.60 1.00 -10.72
C VAL A 423 20.20 0.79 -12.12
N ALA A 424 19.44 1.09 -13.16
CA ALA A 424 19.89 0.97 -14.54
C ALA A 424 20.98 1.99 -14.93
N GLU A 425 20.94 3.22 -14.38
CA GLU A 425 22.04 4.19 -14.57
C GLU A 425 23.37 3.67 -14.00
N LEU A 426 23.35 2.99 -12.85
CA LEU A 426 24.56 2.39 -12.27
C LEU A 426 25.17 1.31 -13.18
N LEU A 427 24.34 0.54 -13.88
CA LEU A 427 24.80 -0.44 -14.89
C LEU A 427 25.40 0.23 -16.14
N CYS A 428 25.15 1.53 -16.32
CA CYS A 428 25.64 2.34 -17.44
C CYS A 428 26.96 3.08 -17.14
N LEU A 429 27.49 2.98 -15.91
CA LEU A 429 28.76 3.62 -15.52
C LEU A 429 29.93 3.18 -16.42
N PRO A 430 30.92 4.08 -16.64
CA PRO A 430 32.02 3.85 -17.57
C PRO A 430 33.02 2.80 -17.07
N GLN A 431 33.83 2.27 -17.99
CA GLN A 431 34.83 1.21 -17.77
C GLN A 431 36.26 1.78 -17.75
N ASP A 432 36.51 2.80 -16.92
CA ASP A 432 37.69 3.68 -17.03
C ASP A 432 38.84 3.32 -16.07
N GLY A 433 38.90 2.07 -15.60
CA GLY A 433 39.96 1.58 -14.72
C GLY A 433 39.85 2.05 -13.25
N VAL A 434 40.91 1.79 -12.46
CA VAL A 434 40.89 1.91 -10.99
C VAL A 434 40.76 3.37 -10.53
N GLU A 435 41.50 4.30 -11.14
CA GLU A 435 41.47 5.72 -10.75
C GLU A 435 40.09 6.33 -10.96
N ALA A 436 39.46 6.05 -12.11
CA ALA A 436 38.10 6.49 -12.37
C ALA A 436 37.10 5.83 -11.42
N SER A 437 37.30 4.54 -11.07
CA SER A 437 36.45 3.83 -10.11
C SER A 437 36.47 4.49 -8.74
N GLU A 438 37.65 4.83 -8.20
CA GLU A 438 37.75 5.52 -6.91
C GLU A 438 37.18 6.94 -6.97
N ALA A 439 37.34 7.65 -8.09
CA ALA A 439 36.70 8.94 -8.29
C ALA A 439 35.16 8.84 -8.34
N ILE A 440 34.59 7.79 -8.93
CA ILE A 440 33.15 7.49 -8.91
C ILE A 440 32.68 7.22 -7.47
N ILE A 441 33.45 6.49 -6.68
CA ILE A 441 33.13 6.13 -5.29
C ILE A 441 33.27 7.32 -4.32
N SER A 442 34.11 8.31 -4.66
CA SER A 442 34.48 9.42 -3.77
C SER A 442 33.31 10.19 -3.11
N PRO A 443 32.14 10.41 -3.74
CA PRO A 443 31.03 11.08 -3.07
C PRO A 443 30.47 10.28 -1.88
N LEU A 444 30.46 8.94 -1.97
CA LEU A 444 30.06 8.07 -0.87
C LEU A 444 31.10 8.08 0.25
N GLN A 445 32.40 8.03 -0.09
CA GLN A 445 33.49 8.15 0.91
C GLN A 445 33.43 9.50 1.65
N GLY A 446 33.09 10.58 0.94
CA GLY A 446 32.87 11.89 1.54
C GLY A 446 31.70 11.89 2.52
N ALA A 447 30.59 11.26 2.14
CA ALA A 447 29.42 11.11 3.01
C ALA A 447 29.74 10.25 4.25
N LEU A 448 30.43 9.12 4.07
CA LEU A 448 30.84 8.22 5.15
C LEU A 448 31.68 8.95 6.21
N LYS A 449 32.63 9.80 5.79
CA LYS A 449 33.47 10.59 6.71
C LYS A 449 32.71 11.62 7.54
N ALA A 450 31.57 12.08 7.03
CA ALA A 450 30.72 13.06 7.71
C ALA A 450 29.60 12.40 8.53
N GLU A 451 29.45 11.08 8.45
CA GLU A 451 28.38 10.33 9.10
C GLU A 451 28.78 9.98 10.54
N ASN A 452 27.90 10.32 11.48
CA ASN A 452 28.09 10.09 12.91
C ASN A 452 27.12 9.04 13.46
N ASP A 453 26.08 8.68 12.71
CA ASP A 453 25.18 7.60 13.07
C ASP A 453 25.76 6.23 12.63
N ASN A 454 25.90 5.30 13.57
CA ASN A 454 26.53 4.00 13.31
C ASN A 454 25.78 3.17 12.25
N ALA A 455 24.44 3.19 12.25
CA ALA A 455 23.66 2.39 11.31
C ALA A 455 23.81 2.94 9.88
N ARG A 456 23.78 4.26 9.73
CA ARG A 456 24.01 4.94 8.45
C ARG A 456 25.44 4.81 7.97
N TYR A 457 26.40 4.85 8.89
CA TYR A 457 27.82 4.61 8.59
C TYR A 457 27.99 3.24 7.94
N HIS A 458 27.48 2.17 8.55
CA HIS A 458 27.58 0.83 7.98
C HIS A 458 26.80 0.68 6.67
N ALA A 459 25.66 1.36 6.51
CA ALA A 459 24.95 1.36 5.23
C ALA A 459 25.78 2.00 4.11
N LEU A 460 26.45 3.13 4.37
CA LEU A 460 27.35 3.78 3.42
C LEU A 460 28.62 2.96 3.14
N GLU A 461 29.16 2.29 4.16
CA GLU A 461 30.30 1.38 4.02
C GLU A 461 29.95 0.22 3.06
N ASN A 462 28.79 -0.42 3.25
CA ASN A 462 28.29 -1.46 2.36
C ASN A 462 28.07 -0.92 0.93
N ASP A 463 27.48 0.27 0.77
CA ASP A 463 27.29 0.88 -0.56
C ASP A 463 28.63 1.17 -1.28
N ILE A 464 29.68 1.54 -0.53
CA ILE A 464 31.03 1.74 -1.08
C ILE A 464 31.62 0.42 -1.56
N GLU A 465 31.49 -0.64 -0.77
CA GLU A 465 31.98 -1.98 -1.14
C GLU A 465 31.22 -2.53 -2.34
N ASP A 466 29.89 -2.43 -2.32
CA ASP A 466 29.03 -2.90 -3.39
C ASP A 466 29.29 -2.15 -4.70
N LEU A 467 29.48 -0.82 -4.66
CA LEU A 467 29.81 -0.03 -5.84
C LEU A 467 31.19 -0.39 -6.38
N ARG A 468 32.16 -0.65 -5.51
CA ARG A 468 33.50 -1.09 -5.93
C ARG A 468 33.44 -2.45 -6.62
N GLU A 469 32.67 -3.39 -6.10
CA GLU A 469 32.47 -4.69 -6.75
C GLU A 469 31.72 -4.53 -8.08
N LEU A 470 30.67 -3.71 -8.13
CA LEU A 470 29.91 -3.43 -9.34
C LEU A 470 30.83 -2.91 -10.46
N LEU A 471 31.68 -1.94 -10.17
CA LEU A 471 32.65 -1.38 -11.12
C LEU A 471 33.69 -2.42 -11.56
N SER A 472 34.13 -3.28 -10.63
CA SER A 472 35.02 -4.41 -10.94
C SER A 472 34.37 -5.42 -11.90
N LEU A 473 33.12 -5.79 -11.64
CA LEU A 473 32.35 -6.68 -12.50
C LEU A 473 32.09 -6.04 -13.86
N ARG A 474 31.79 -4.74 -13.90
CA ARG A 474 31.59 -3.98 -15.14
C ARG A 474 32.83 -4.03 -16.03
N ALA A 475 34.02 -3.86 -15.46
CA ALA A 475 35.29 -3.99 -16.17
C ALA A 475 35.59 -5.43 -16.61
N ARG A 476 35.28 -6.44 -15.79
CA ARG A 476 35.58 -7.86 -16.07
C ARG A 476 34.61 -8.50 -17.07
N LYS A 477 33.31 -8.32 -16.85
CA LYS A 477 32.25 -8.96 -17.64
C LYS A 477 31.91 -8.15 -18.89
N ARG A 478 32.22 -6.85 -18.95
CA ARG A 478 32.09 -6.01 -20.16
C ARG A 478 30.71 -6.11 -20.85
N TRP A 479 29.63 -6.19 -20.07
CA TRP A 479 28.29 -6.09 -20.66
C TRP A 479 28.10 -4.71 -21.29
N ARG A 480 27.22 -4.61 -22.28
CA ARG A 480 26.85 -3.35 -22.94
C ARG A 480 25.38 -3.07 -22.73
N VAL A 481 25.04 -1.85 -22.31
CA VAL A 481 23.64 -1.40 -22.37
C VAL A 481 23.47 -0.70 -23.71
N ALA A 482 22.68 -1.27 -24.60
CA ALA A 482 22.47 -0.70 -25.93
C ALA A 482 21.30 0.28 -25.93
N ARG A 483 20.13 -0.17 -25.45
CA ARG A 483 18.90 0.63 -25.39
C ARG A 483 18.43 0.72 -23.95
N PHE A 484 18.17 1.94 -23.50
CA PHE A 484 17.66 2.20 -22.16
C PHE A 484 16.43 3.11 -22.25
N LEU A 485 15.26 2.54 -21.98
CA LEU A 485 14.02 3.28 -21.80
C LEU A 485 13.79 3.57 -20.31
N ARG A 486 13.89 4.83 -19.92
CA ARG A 486 13.82 5.27 -18.52
C ARG A 486 12.54 6.06 -18.29
N ILE A 487 11.56 5.43 -17.62
CA ILE A 487 10.22 5.98 -17.42
C ILE A 487 10.08 6.49 -15.99
N ALA A 488 9.67 7.75 -15.83
CA ALA A 488 9.35 8.35 -14.53
C ALA A 488 10.49 8.32 -13.48
N CYS A 489 11.76 8.23 -13.90
CA CYS A 489 12.88 8.10 -12.96
C CYS A 489 13.18 9.42 -12.26
N PRO A 490 13.34 9.45 -10.93
CA PRO A 490 13.78 10.64 -10.19
C PRO A 490 15.31 10.81 -10.33
N ALA A 491 15.80 11.06 -11.55
CA ALA A 491 17.22 11.04 -11.85
C ALA A 491 18.00 12.23 -11.23
N LYS A 492 17.31 13.31 -10.82
CA LYS A 492 17.88 14.38 -9.95
C LYS A 492 17.33 14.33 -8.52
N GLY A 493 16.62 13.26 -8.20
CA GLY A 493 15.95 13.05 -6.94
C GLY A 493 14.51 13.52 -6.91
N ILE A 494 13.80 13.11 -5.86
CA ILE A 494 12.42 13.51 -5.58
C ILE A 494 12.39 14.90 -4.93
N THR A 495 11.23 15.51 -4.93
CA THR A 495 11.03 16.89 -4.47
C THR A 495 10.80 16.96 -2.94
N THR A 496 10.24 15.91 -2.34
CA THR A 496 10.01 15.86 -0.88
C THR A 496 11.20 15.28 -0.10
N ASN A 497 11.43 15.80 1.10
CA ASN A 497 12.33 15.25 2.12
C ASN A 497 11.58 14.53 3.26
N ARG A 498 10.25 14.50 3.22
CA ARG A 498 9.37 13.80 4.18
C ARG A 498 8.95 12.44 3.63
N LEU A 499 9.33 11.38 4.35
CA LEU A 499 9.14 10.00 3.91
C LEU A 499 7.67 9.59 3.94
N ASP A 500 6.96 9.99 4.99
CA ASP A 500 5.53 9.82 5.17
C ASP A 500 4.71 10.48 4.04
N HIS A 501 5.10 11.69 3.61
CA HIS A 501 4.52 12.36 2.45
C HIS A 501 4.78 11.58 1.15
N TYR A 502 6.02 11.13 0.95
CA TYR A 502 6.38 10.34 -0.22
C TYR A 502 5.59 9.02 -0.29
N LEU A 503 5.45 8.30 0.82
CA LEU A 503 4.70 7.05 0.89
C LEU A 503 3.19 7.26 0.77
N SER A 504 2.67 8.37 1.29
CA SER A 504 1.27 8.76 1.10
C SER A 504 0.99 9.07 -0.37
N LEU A 505 1.87 9.81 -1.06
CA LEU A 505 1.75 10.05 -2.51
C LEU A 505 1.80 8.76 -3.31
N LEU A 506 2.77 7.89 -3.01
CA LEU A 506 2.86 6.57 -3.63
C LEU A 506 1.57 5.75 -3.44
N LEU A 507 1.03 5.71 -2.22
CA LEU A 507 -0.20 4.97 -1.91
C LEU A 507 -1.41 5.51 -2.66
N ASN A 508 -1.61 6.83 -2.66
CA ASN A 508 -2.75 7.46 -3.33
C ASN A 508 -2.69 7.30 -4.86
N LEU A 509 -1.50 7.46 -5.44
CA LEU A 509 -1.33 7.25 -6.88
C LEU A 509 -1.49 5.76 -7.24
N SER A 510 -1.04 4.83 -6.38
CA SER A 510 -1.22 3.38 -6.58
C SER A 510 -2.69 2.99 -6.54
N THR A 511 -3.43 3.42 -5.51
CA THR A 511 -4.86 3.09 -5.33
C THR A 511 -5.77 3.67 -6.41
N LYS A 512 -5.42 4.82 -6.98
CA LYS A 512 -6.12 5.41 -8.14
C LYS A 512 -5.83 4.66 -9.45
N SER A 513 -4.75 3.89 -9.52
CA SER A 513 -4.43 3.02 -10.66
C SER A 513 -5.08 1.63 -10.48
N LYS A 514 -5.18 0.84 -11.55
CA LYS A 514 -5.73 -0.54 -11.47
C LYS A 514 -4.79 -1.54 -10.71
N ASN A 515 -3.79 -1.07 -9.97
CA ASN A 515 -2.74 -1.89 -9.34
C ASN A 515 -3.11 -2.35 -7.92
N THR A 516 -4.20 -3.10 -7.79
CA THR A 516 -4.85 -3.37 -6.49
C THR A 516 -4.18 -4.41 -5.58
N HIS A 517 -3.13 -5.11 -6.02
CA HIS A 517 -2.59 -6.27 -5.28
C HIS A 517 -1.64 -5.90 -4.13
N SER A 518 -0.97 -4.74 -4.20
CA SER A 518 0.02 -4.29 -3.21
C SER A 518 -0.48 -3.22 -2.24
N ASP A 519 -1.64 -2.61 -2.50
CA ASP A 519 -2.12 -1.42 -1.78
C ASP A 519 -2.30 -1.65 -0.28
N GLY A 520 -2.77 -2.84 0.13
CA GLY A 520 -2.94 -3.16 1.55
C GLY A 520 -1.62 -3.21 2.32
N LEU A 521 -0.57 -3.78 1.72
CA LEU A 521 0.75 -3.85 2.35
C LEU A 521 1.47 -2.50 2.29
N LEU A 522 1.31 -1.74 1.20
CA LEU A 522 1.82 -0.37 1.09
C LEU A 522 1.17 0.56 2.13
N LYS A 523 -0.14 0.41 2.38
CA LYS A 523 -0.85 1.16 3.44
C LYS A 523 -0.32 0.81 4.83
N VAL A 524 -0.11 -0.47 5.12
CA VAL A 524 0.51 -0.88 6.41
C VAL A 524 1.92 -0.33 6.54
N LEU A 525 2.70 -0.31 5.46
CA LEU A 525 4.04 0.30 5.45
C LEU A 525 3.97 1.80 5.74
N THR A 526 3.10 2.55 5.06
CA THR A 526 2.91 3.99 5.29
C THR A 526 2.55 4.27 6.75
N LEU A 527 1.60 3.52 7.32
CA LEU A 527 1.21 3.65 8.73
C LEU A 527 2.37 3.32 9.69
N THR A 528 3.17 2.30 9.38
CA THR A 528 4.36 1.93 10.17
C THR A 528 5.38 3.07 10.21
N VAL A 529 5.63 3.69 9.05
CA VAL A 529 6.56 4.82 8.94
C VAL A 529 6.08 6.03 9.71
N VAL A 530 4.79 6.38 9.60
CA VAL A 530 4.18 7.50 10.33
C VAL A 530 4.24 7.25 11.84
N LYS A 531 3.78 6.08 12.32
CA LYS A 531 3.77 5.75 13.76
C LYS A 531 5.14 5.88 14.39
N HIS A 532 6.14 5.27 13.76
CA HIS A 532 7.48 5.16 14.33
C HIS A 532 8.43 6.27 13.89
N ARG A 533 7.93 7.30 13.19
CA ARG A 533 8.71 8.42 12.66
C ARG A 533 9.97 7.96 11.92
N ILE A 534 9.81 6.91 11.12
CA ILE A 534 10.92 6.35 10.33
C ILE A 534 11.35 7.42 9.33
N SER A 535 12.65 7.68 9.25
CA SER A 535 13.21 8.65 8.31
C SER A 535 13.59 7.98 7.00
N PHE A 536 13.77 8.78 5.94
CA PHE A 536 14.34 8.27 4.68
C PHE A 536 15.63 7.49 4.91
N PHE A 537 16.50 7.96 5.81
CA PHE A 537 17.83 7.40 6.04
C PHE A 537 17.81 5.99 6.65
N ASP A 538 16.70 5.58 7.25
CA ASP A 538 16.55 4.21 7.78
C ASP A 538 16.26 3.20 6.66
N LEU A 539 15.83 3.70 5.49
CA LEU A 539 15.40 2.94 4.32
C LEU A 539 16.28 3.31 3.13
N PRO A 540 17.49 2.73 3.01
CA PRO A 540 18.49 3.17 2.03
C PRO A 540 18.02 2.99 0.59
N GLY A 541 17.02 2.14 0.36
CA GLY A 541 16.36 2.06 -0.93
C GLY A 541 15.69 3.38 -1.30
N LEU A 542 14.85 3.92 -0.42
CA LEU A 542 14.16 5.18 -0.66
C LEU A 542 15.08 6.40 -0.50
N ALA A 543 15.99 6.39 0.47
CA ALA A 543 16.95 7.47 0.74
C ALA A 543 17.76 7.87 -0.50
N ALA A 544 18.08 6.88 -1.34
CA ALA A 544 18.88 7.08 -2.54
C ALA A 544 18.22 8.01 -3.57
N GLN A 545 16.91 8.22 -3.47
CA GLN A 545 16.14 9.14 -4.32
C GLN A 545 16.17 10.59 -3.83
N LEU A 546 16.72 10.89 -2.65
CA LEU A 546 16.81 12.28 -2.18
C LEU A 546 17.80 13.07 -3.06
N PRO A 547 17.53 14.34 -3.40
CA PRO A 547 18.47 15.18 -4.17
C PRO A 547 19.84 15.32 -3.50
N SER A 548 19.89 15.25 -2.17
CA SER A 548 21.11 15.29 -1.37
C SER A 548 21.91 13.98 -1.38
N SER A 549 21.33 12.89 -1.88
CA SER A 549 21.94 11.56 -1.91
C SER A 549 23.28 11.56 -2.64
N PRO A 550 24.33 10.91 -2.08
CA PRO A 550 25.59 10.71 -2.78
C PRO A 550 25.41 10.01 -4.13
N LEU A 551 24.44 9.10 -4.24
CA LEU A 551 24.14 8.40 -5.50
C LEU A 551 23.70 9.38 -6.60
N ILE A 552 22.80 10.33 -6.28
CA ILE A 552 22.33 11.33 -7.25
C ILE A 552 23.51 12.18 -7.73
N ARG A 553 24.44 12.54 -6.81
CA ARG A 553 25.67 13.27 -7.16
C ARG A 553 26.59 12.45 -8.07
N ILE A 554 26.75 11.16 -7.81
CA ILE A 554 27.53 10.24 -8.67
C ILE A 554 26.94 10.21 -10.07
N LEU A 555 25.64 9.95 -10.17
CA LEU A 555 24.97 9.75 -11.46
C LEU A 555 24.85 11.02 -12.28
N ASN A 556 24.86 12.22 -11.66
CA ASN A 556 24.79 13.50 -12.38
C ASN A 556 26.17 14.18 -12.54
N ASN A 557 27.26 13.49 -12.23
CA ASN A 557 28.59 14.07 -12.36
C ASN A 557 28.97 14.19 -13.86
N PRO A 558 29.28 15.39 -14.38
CA PRO A 558 29.54 15.61 -15.80
C PRO A 558 30.82 14.94 -16.32
N ARG A 559 31.68 14.43 -15.42
CA ARG A 559 32.88 13.68 -15.78
C ARG A 559 32.57 12.30 -16.36
N TRP A 560 31.43 11.71 -15.99
CA TRP A 560 31.08 10.35 -16.40
C TRP A 560 30.14 10.38 -17.61
N GLU A 561 30.46 9.56 -18.60
CA GLU A 561 29.70 9.50 -19.85
C GLU A 561 29.43 8.04 -20.24
N SER A 562 28.18 7.76 -20.65
CA SER A 562 27.75 6.45 -21.10
C SER A 562 27.52 6.41 -22.62
N GLU A 563 27.85 5.28 -23.24
CA GLU A 563 27.55 4.98 -24.65
C GLU A 563 26.12 4.49 -24.87
N SER A 564 25.36 4.28 -23.79
CA SER A 564 24.02 3.70 -23.86
C SER A 564 23.02 4.67 -24.49
N ASP A 565 22.24 4.23 -25.47
CA ASP A 565 21.18 5.04 -26.04
C ASP A 565 20.04 5.18 -25.04
N LEU A 566 19.73 6.42 -24.65
CA LEU A 566 18.74 6.74 -23.63
C LEU A 566 17.51 7.39 -24.26
N ASN A 567 16.36 6.86 -23.90
CA ASN A 567 15.05 7.46 -24.14
C ASN A 567 14.35 7.67 -22.79
N VAL A 568 14.15 8.93 -22.43
CA VAL A 568 13.46 9.35 -21.21
C VAL A 568 11.99 9.55 -21.53
N VAL A 569 11.13 8.85 -20.77
CA VAL A 569 9.68 9.04 -20.86
C VAL A 569 9.19 9.67 -19.56
N GLY A 570 8.63 10.88 -19.68
CA GLY A 570 7.95 11.58 -18.62
C GLY A 570 6.47 11.76 -18.96
N GLY A 571 5.67 12.11 -17.97
CA GLY A 571 4.24 12.22 -18.09
C GLY A 571 3.74 13.35 -17.22
N ARG A 572 2.62 13.95 -17.65
CA ARG A 572 1.94 14.97 -16.88
C ARG A 572 0.63 14.40 -16.34
N CYS A 573 0.51 14.34 -15.02
CA CYS A 573 -0.73 13.93 -14.38
C CYS A 573 -1.84 15.00 -14.51
N SER A 574 -3.09 14.61 -14.24
CA SER A 574 -4.24 15.51 -14.31
C SER A 574 -4.10 16.65 -13.33
N SER A 575 -4.85 17.73 -13.55
CA SER A 575 -4.97 18.78 -12.54
C SER A 575 -5.46 18.26 -11.18
N ALA A 576 -6.28 17.20 -11.15
CA ALA A 576 -6.75 16.58 -9.91
C ALA A 576 -5.63 15.80 -9.19
N ASP A 577 -4.83 15.03 -9.92
CA ASP A 577 -3.67 14.32 -9.36
C ASP A 577 -2.51 15.26 -9.01
N MET A 578 -2.42 16.42 -9.67
CA MET A 578 -1.52 17.51 -9.26
C MET A 578 -1.93 18.13 -7.92
N MET A 579 -3.16 17.94 -7.44
CA MET A 579 -3.59 18.40 -6.10
C MET A 579 -3.09 17.49 -4.99
N LEU A 580 -2.80 16.21 -5.28
CA LEU A 580 -2.28 15.27 -4.29
C LEU A 580 -1.01 15.84 -3.65
N PRO A 581 0.06 16.18 -4.41
CA PRO A 581 1.22 16.79 -3.79
C PRO A 581 0.87 18.05 -2.97
N VAL A 582 -0.08 18.89 -3.40
CA VAL A 582 -0.46 20.14 -2.70
C VAL A 582 -0.91 19.85 -1.26
N LEU A 583 -1.60 18.73 -1.05
CA LEU A 583 -2.01 18.26 0.27
C LEU A 583 -0.81 17.77 1.11
N PHE A 584 0.23 17.23 0.48
CA PHE A 584 1.40 16.61 1.13
C PHE A 584 2.69 17.45 1.05
N ALA A 585 2.65 18.76 0.79
CA ALA A 585 3.85 19.60 0.87
C ALA A 585 3.52 21.02 1.37
N ALA A 586 4.10 21.39 2.52
CA ALA A 586 3.94 22.71 3.15
C ALA A 586 4.88 23.77 2.55
N ASP A 587 5.98 23.34 1.94
CA ASP A 587 6.96 24.21 1.32
C ASP A 587 6.69 24.35 -0.18
N ASN A 588 6.90 25.55 -0.73
CA ASN A 588 6.74 26.03 -2.12
C ASN A 588 7.39 25.18 -3.25
N LEU A 589 7.18 23.87 -3.27
CA LEU A 589 7.62 22.94 -4.30
C LEU A 589 6.64 22.82 -5.48
N TYR A 590 5.60 23.67 -5.50
CA TYR A 590 4.57 23.77 -6.54
C TYR A 590 4.91 24.73 -7.67
N ALA A 591 5.83 24.36 -8.56
CA ALA A 591 5.93 25.07 -9.83
C ALA A 591 6.16 24.19 -11.05
N GLU A 592 6.54 22.92 -10.88
CA GLU A 592 6.97 22.11 -12.01
C GLU A 592 5.98 21.00 -12.38
N ALA A 593 5.65 20.92 -13.67
CA ALA A 593 4.86 19.84 -14.22
C ALA A 593 5.57 18.48 -14.01
N GLY A 594 4.78 17.44 -13.74
CA GLY A 594 5.26 16.08 -13.57
C GLY A 594 4.10 15.10 -13.43
N ASP A 595 4.41 13.87 -13.06
CA ASP A 595 3.45 12.75 -13.02
C ASP A 595 2.77 12.56 -11.66
N GLY A 596 2.92 13.55 -10.76
CA GLY A 596 2.37 13.54 -9.41
C GLY A 596 3.34 13.01 -8.35
N LEU A 597 4.44 12.36 -8.73
CA LEU A 597 5.50 11.95 -7.81
C LEU A 597 6.88 12.48 -8.21
N VAL A 598 7.15 12.54 -9.51
CA VAL A 598 8.44 12.95 -10.06
C VAL A 598 8.25 14.15 -10.99
N ALA A 599 8.99 15.22 -10.72
CA ALA A 599 9.01 16.41 -11.56
C ALA A 599 9.70 16.14 -12.90
N HIS A 600 9.24 16.78 -13.99
CA HIS A 600 9.85 16.62 -15.31
C HIS A 600 11.36 16.95 -15.31
N SER A 601 11.83 18.02 -14.66
CA SER A 601 13.25 18.35 -14.57
C SER A 601 14.08 17.25 -13.92
N SER A 602 13.48 16.51 -12.98
CA SER A 602 14.15 15.40 -12.31
C SER A 602 14.36 14.22 -13.26
N THR A 603 13.40 13.96 -14.16
CA THR A 603 13.52 12.90 -15.18
C THR A 603 14.67 13.13 -16.16
N LYS A 604 15.10 14.39 -16.34
CA LYS A 604 16.20 14.79 -17.24
C LYS A 604 17.61 14.58 -16.67
N GLY A 605 17.75 14.12 -15.43
CA GLY A 605 19.06 13.88 -14.79
C GLY A 605 19.74 12.59 -15.24
N GLY A 606 20.74 12.15 -14.47
CA GLY A 606 21.50 10.92 -14.69
C GLY A 606 22.75 11.11 -15.54
N LEU A 607 23.41 9.99 -15.91
CA LEU A 607 24.74 10.06 -16.52
C LEU A 607 24.66 10.76 -17.88
N ARG A 608 25.69 11.54 -18.21
CA ARG A 608 25.80 12.12 -19.54
C ARG A 608 25.83 11.01 -20.60
N ARG A 609 25.24 11.24 -21.76
CA ARG A 609 25.26 10.32 -22.90
C ARG A 609 26.14 10.89 -24.01
N ARG A 610 26.89 10.01 -24.70
CA ARG A 610 27.63 10.38 -25.92
C ARG A 610 26.69 10.77 -27.05
N ASN A 611 25.63 9.97 -27.21
CA ASN A 611 24.56 10.23 -28.17
C ASN A 611 23.52 11.15 -27.54
N ALA A 612 22.78 11.88 -28.39
CA ALA A 612 21.70 12.74 -27.92
C ALA A 612 20.63 11.90 -27.18
N VAL A 613 20.27 12.35 -25.98
CA VAL A 613 19.16 11.77 -25.21
C VAL A 613 17.85 12.08 -25.94
N ARG A 614 17.02 11.06 -26.12
CA ARG A 614 15.65 11.29 -26.60
C ARG A 614 14.74 11.48 -25.41
N GLU A 615 13.85 12.45 -25.53
CA GLU A 615 12.89 12.76 -24.50
C GLU A 615 11.51 12.73 -25.12
N TRP A 616 10.57 12.09 -24.43
CA TRP A 616 9.18 12.13 -24.81
C TRP A 616 8.32 12.34 -23.55
N TYR A 617 7.43 13.32 -23.64
CA TYR A 617 6.56 13.72 -22.55
C TYR A 617 5.12 13.59 -22.98
N GLU A 618 4.38 12.72 -22.31
CA GLU A 618 2.97 12.53 -22.57
C GLU A 618 2.15 13.62 -21.86
N GLY A 619 1.45 14.43 -22.66
CA GLY A 619 0.64 15.55 -22.20
C GLY A 619 -0.80 15.16 -21.83
N ARG A 620 -1.27 13.99 -22.24
CA ARG A 620 -2.59 13.45 -21.92
C ARG A 620 -2.54 12.74 -20.58
N ASN A 621 -2.96 13.43 -19.53
CA ASN A 621 -3.19 12.93 -18.16
C ASN A 621 -2.56 11.54 -17.88
N CYS A 622 -1.26 11.54 -17.60
CA CYS A 622 -0.46 10.36 -17.33
C CYS A 622 0.10 10.46 -15.91
N SER A 623 -0.54 9.76 -14.97
CA SER A 623 -0.09 9.68 -13.57
C SER A 623 1.12 8.76 -13.43
N HIS A 624 1.82 8.84 -12.28
CA HIS A 624 3.05 8.08 -12.04
C HIS A 624 2.92 6.56 -12.32
N PHE A 625 1.76 5.97 -12.04
CA PHE A 625 1.47 4.55 -12.31
C PHE A 625 0.63 4.30 -13.57
N GLY A 626 0.17 5.35 -14.24
CA GLY A 626 -0.70 5.29 -15.42
C GLY A 626 0.02 5.22 -16.77
N TYR A 627 1.36 5.26 -16.81
CA TYR A 627 2.13 5.25 -18.07
C TYR A 627 1.77 4.09 -18.99
N PHE A 628 1.60 2.89 -18.45
CA PHE A 628 1.36 1.69 -19.25
C PHE A 628 -0.11 1.47 -19.63
N GLU A 629 -1.02 2.30 -19.10
CA GLU A 629 -2.42 2.36 -19.54
C GLU A 629 -2.58 3.27 -20.77
N ASN A 630 -1.57 4.07 -21.10
CA ASN A 630 -1.61 5.01 -22.21
C ASN A 630 -1.11 4.33 -23.50
N ASP A 631 -2.02 4.21 -24.48
CA ASP A 631 -1.75 3.57 -25.77
C ASP A 631 -0.54 4.16 -26.51
N LEU A 632 -0.37 5.49 -26.49
CA LEU A 632 0.77 6.13 -27.15
C LEU A 632 2.07 5.75 -26.45
N VAL A 633 2.03 5.59 -25.13
CA VAL A 633 3.21 5.21 -24.36
C VAL A 633 3.62 3.79 -24.66
N CYS A 634 2.65 2.87 -24.72
CA CYS A 634 2.88 1.50 -25.16
C CYS A 634 3.42 1.44 -26.59
N GLN A 635 2.87 2.24 -27.52
CA GLN A 635 3.37 2.31 -28.90
C GLN A 635 4.83 2.78 -28.96
N HIS A 636 5.17 3.88 -28.28
CA HIS A 636 6.54 4.39 -28.22
C HIS A 636 7.52 3.39 -27.58
N ILE A 637 7.09 2.66 -26.53
CA ILE A 637 7.87 1.57 -25.93
C ILE A 637 8.18 0.51 -27.00
N GLY A 638 7.15 0.05 -27.73
CA GLY A 638 7.31 -0.93 -28.81
C GLY A 638 8.27 -0.46 -29.89
N GLU A 639 8.04 0.74 -30.44
CA GLU A 639 8.88 1.34 -31.48
C GLU A 639 10.34 1.50 -31.04
N TRP A 640 10.59 1.95 -29.80
CA TRP A 640 11.94 2.08 -29.28
C TRP A 640 12.62 0.71 -29.10
N LEU A 641 11.90 -0.30 -28.62
CA LEU A 641 12.47 -1.61 -28.33
C LEU A 641 12.64 -2.49 -29.58
N THR A 642 11.82 -2.32 -30.61
CA THR A 642 11.83 -3.21 -31.79
C THR A 642 12.18 -2.50 -33.09
N GLY A 643 12.28 -1.17 -33.11
CA GLY A 643 12.65 -0.40 -34.30
C GLY A 643 14.11 -0.62 -34.71
N ASP A 644 14.39 -0.44 -36.01
CA ASP A 644 15.76 -0.47 -36.54
C ASP A 644 16.59 0.68 -35.97
N ASP A 645 17.86 0.43 -35.66
CA ASP A 645 18.80 1.44 -35.11
C ASP A 645 18.88 2.72 -35.97
N TRP A 646 18.51 2.65 -37.26
CA TRP A 646 18.54 3.74 -38.23
C TRP A 646 17.23 4.57 -38.36
N THR A 647 16.06 3.99 -38.10
CA THR A 647 14.76 4.72 -38.23
C THR A 647 14.54 5.75 -37.12
N LEU A 648 15.23 5.51 -36.02
CA LEU A 648 15.24 6.23 -34.77
C LEU A 648 15.94 7.62 -34.86
N GLY A 649 16.65 7.92 -35.95
CA GLY A 649 17.40 9.17 -36.17
C GLY A 649 16.66 10.32 -36.89
N SER A 650 15.40 10.16 -37.30
CA SER A 650 14.75 11.15 -38.20
C SER A 650 13.37 11.68 -37.80
N LYS A 651 12.84 11.28 -36.64
CA LYS A 651 11.60 11.87 -36.12
C LYS A 651 11.81 12.35 -34.70
N ASN A 652 12.08 13.64 -34.54
CA ASN A 652 11.56 14.35 -33.38
C ASN A 652 10.03 14.22 -33.46
N PRO A 653 9.34 13.58 -32.52
CA PRO A 653 7.96 13.95 -32.28
C PRO A 653 8.04 15.36 -31.70
N VAL A 654 7.95 16.36 -32.56
CA VAL A 654 7.65 17.72 -32.14
C VAL A 654 6.39 17.61 -31.28
N SER A 655 6.52 18.09 -30.05
CA SER A 655 5.45 18.34 -29.09
C SER A 655 4.11 18.60 -29.79
N ARG A 656 3.12 17.75 -29.50
CA ARG A 656 1.71 18.14 -29.57
C ARG A 656 1.11 18.05 -28.18
#